data_AF-A0A6I4MSI7-F1
#
_entry.id   AF-A0A6I4MSI7-F1
#
_cell.length_a   1.000
_cell.length_b   1.000
_cell.length_c   1.000
_cell.angle_alpha   90.00
_cell.angle_beta   90.00
_cell.angle_gamma   90.00
#
_symmetry.space_group_name_H-M   'P 1'
#
loop_
_entity.id
_entity.type
_entity.pdbx_description
1 polymer ?
#
loop_
_entity_poly.entity_id
_entity_poly.type
_entity_poly.pdbx_seq_one_letter_code
_entity_poly.pdbx_strand_id
1 'polypeptide(L)'
;MSGVSVTGTSIDGLILLELPVSGDIRGGIEEKWQREKMVALGLPDFRPVQQHMTFNDSVGVTRGVHAEPWDKLVCVSGAGRVFGAWVDLRPGPGFGQVFTTELTSERAIYVPRGVGNAFQILEAGTAYSCLVNEHWSAEAKEQGTFVNLGDPQLGISWRIPLEQAVISEADREHPALRAVAPMAPWRTLVLGAGGLLGRALRKEFAGQDSVCFLGRDECDIADRAAVGALDLTGVGAVINAAAYTDVDAAETPEGRQAAWAVNVTGVAALAARCEEAGATFVHVSSEYVFDGTGVGPYAEEAALCPLGVYGQTKAAGEAAVSAIERHYIVRTSWVVGDGPNFVSSMADLARRGVSPKVVSDQVGRLTSSSTLAAAIRHLLKSRPAYGIYNVTGAGEPLSWAAIAELVFARLGRDCRDVAHISAEEYGRGQQMAPRPENSVLDLTKISDCGFEPPAHTLAITAVLDGPVTEHARLALPTGESRPLPAPEGAWVLIVADGCTSEREVTPVLQQLAAGRDLPIVMAVIGDRDRWLRLGQVYGDVLSIREGFADLAAMHAYLSSVPAPAAVFELTGSSKLFKRQLGENLPFYLTPGGYYDVRIPEEEPAGYLDQAGPDVCQALLRAFTASGAGSQREAADVVRLGRNILEVSAGKNRLVAKTAMACWRKLRDAAATQVLDSKYGSSWGEEVSVLPASEFKVRSVLTTNRHADRFVDRCTLPAIHTRRYSQAECSYGQILTYGDKFLPDTFRKPKRRQANNRLDDLSPEFARAIVPTTVQRARGAYLYVDTEFPDHFGHLTTDVLGRLSAYPELRQEVPGLGIVLSSEGPAWVLEILDALDIPAERRLLIQPGETWRVDELWTRTPAMSHPLWILPSFGDFWMELKERLVGDHVPTGRPVFSTRVPGGRRSCTRIAEVERLFEKTGFEILLPDKLSFTQQVRRFAAAPAVAGFGGSNTFQMMFSPPGQRIVVTGDSYTARNEYFIAAVSASPIHYSYHDSEIQHPKNGWSVRAFHSNFGFDLDADPQLLQVLRDS
;
A
#
# COMPACT_ATOMS: atom_id res chain seq x y z
N MET A 1 15.02 6.21 43.41
CA MET A 1 15.27 7.67 43.38
C MET A 1 13.99 8.37 42.91
N SER A 2 12.96 8.34 43.76
CA SER A 2 11.54 8.51 43.40
C SER A 2 10.95 9.71 44.13
N GLY A 3 10.33 10.66 43.41
CA GLY A 3 9.61 11.75 44.07
C GLY A 3 9.02 12.81 43.14
N VAL A 4 9.58 13.03 41.94
CA VAL A 4 8.99 13.94 40.96
C VAL A 4 7.77 13.29 40.30
N SER A 5 6.65 14.00 40.25
CA SER A 5 5.47 13.60 39.47
C SER A 5 5.08 14.71 38.49
N VAL A 6 4.46 14.31 37.38
CA VAL A 6 4.04 15.23 36.32
C VAL A 6 2.56 15.00 36.03
N THR A 7 1.81 16.07 35.80
CA THR A 7 0.36 16.00 35.55
C THR A 7 -0.02 17.02 34.48
N GLY A 8 -0.73 16.56 33.44
CA GLY A 8 -1.29 17.45 32.43
C GLY A 8 -2.40 18.33 33.00
N THR A 9 -2.59 19.50 32.42
CA THR A 9 -3.61 20.47 32.88
C THR A 9 -4.78 20.54 31.89
N SER A 10 -5.70 21.48 32.11
CA SER A 10 -6.78 21.78 31.16
C SER A 10 -6.29 22.39 29.85
N ILE A 11 -5.08 22.99 29.82
CA ILE A 11 -4.45 23.55 28.64
C ILE A 11 -3.49 22.51 28.05
N ASP A 12 -3.64 22.20 26.76
CA ASP A 12 -2.85 21.16 26.10
C ASP A 12 -1.34 21.47 26.13
N GLY A 13 -0.53 20.50 26.56
CA GLY A 13 0.91 20.62 26.72
C GLY A 13 1.40 21.45 27.92
N LEU A 14 0.51 22.11 28.68
CA LEU A 14 0.86 22.76 29.94
C LEU A 14 0.89 21.69 31.05
N ILE A 15 2.04 21.50 31.69
CA ILE A 15 2.30 20.37 32.60
C ILE A 15 2.70 20.91 33.98
N LEU A 16 2.00 20.47 35.02
CA LEU A 16 2.33 20.72 36.42
C LEU A 16 3.30 19.65 36.93
N LEU A 17 4.34 20.07 37.65
CA LEU A 17 5.32 19.20 38.28
C LEU A 17 5.23 19.37 39.79
N GLU A 18 5.15 18.25 40.52
CA GLU A 18 5.38 18.20 41.96
C GLU A 18 6.85 17.79 42.18
N LEU A 19 7.59 18.62 42.90
CA LEU A 19 9.03 18.51 43.12
C LEU A 19 9.31 18.17 44.60
N PRO A 20 10.09 17.12 44.89
CA PRO A 20 10.48 16.83 46.26
C PRO A 20 11.47 17.90 46.76
N VAL A 21 11.16 18.51 47.89
CA VAL A 21 12.11 19.35 48.63
C VAL A 21 12.70 18.50 49.75
N SER A 22 14.03 18.41 49.80
CA SER A 22 14.75 17.69 50.86
C SER A 22 15.62 18.66 51.64
N GLY A 23 15.73 18.50 52.96
CA GLY A 23 16.47 19.44 53.79
C GLY A 23 16.83 18.92 55.16
N ASP A 24 17.82 19.56 55.78
CA ASP A 24 18.23 19.36 57.17
C ASP A 24 18.23 20.69 57.94
N ILE A 25 18.80 20.72 59.15
CA ILE A 25 18.85 21.92 60.00
C ILE A 25 19.57 23.13 59.36
N ARG A 26 20.29 22.94 58.25
CA ARG A 26 21.00 24.00 57.52
C ARG A 26 20.18 24.60 56.37
N GLY A 27 19.01 24.03 56.05
CA GLY A 27 18.18 24.41 54.91
C GLY A 27 17.84 23.25 53.98
N GLY A 28 17.21 23.58 52.85
CA GLY A 28 16.78 22.61 51.83
C GLY A 28 17.56 22.69 50.51
N ILE A 29 17.55 21.59 49.76
CA ILE A 29 18.04 21.48 48.39
C ILE A 29 16.82 21.31 47.47
N GLU A 30 16.75 22.14 46.43
CA GLU A 30 15.67 22.15 45.44
C GLU A 30 16.22 21.76 44.06
N GLU A 31 15.85 20.58 43.54
CA GLU A 31 16.18 20.16 42.16
C GLU A 31 15.05 20.62 41.22
N LYS A 32 15.23 21.78 40.57
CA LYS A 32 14.20 22.35 39.69
C LYS A 32 14.19 21.79 38.27
N TRP A 33 15.32 21.29 37.77
CA TRP A 33 15.43 20.71 36.44
C TRP A 33 16.49 19.61 36.42
N GLN A 34 16.11 18.44 35.90
CA GLN A 34 17.02 17.36 35.56
C GLN A 34 16.45 16.70 34.29
N ARG A 35 17.16 16.85 33.16
CA ARG A 35 16.68 16.45 31.83
C ARG A 35 16.25 14.99 31.75
N GLU A 36 17.14 14.07 32.11
CA GLU A 36 16.91 12.62 31.99
C GLU A 36 15.68 12.15 32.79
N LYS A 37 15.56 12.58 34.06
CA LYS A 37 14.46 12.26 34.96
C LYS A 37 13.14 12.81 34.44
N MET A 38 13.11 14.08 34.04
CA MET A 38 11.87 14.75 33.67
C MET A 38 11.37 14.32 32.30
N VAL A 39 12.26 14.14 31.32
CA VAL A 39 11.90 13.61 29.99
C VAL A 39 11.37 12.18 30.10
N ALA A 40 11.99 11.33 30.92
CA ALA A 40 11.49 9.97 31.17
C ALA A 40 10.10 9.93 31.81
N LEU A 41 9.69 11.00 32.52
CA LEU A 41 8.36 11.14 33.11
C LEU A 41 7.33 11.74 32.14
N GLY A 42 7.74 12.17 30.94
CA GLY A 42 6.85 12.70 29.90
C GLY A 42 6.89 14.21 29.72
N LEU A 43 7.85 14.94 30.32
CA LEU A 43 8.10 16.32 29.90
C LEU A 43 8.72 16.35 28.50
N PRO A 44 8.38 17.35 27.68
CA PRO A 44 9.15 17.63 26.47
C PRO A 44 10.61 17.91 26.80
N ASP A 45 11.52 17.36 25.99
CA ASP A 45 12.93 17.75 26.06
C ASP A 45 13.13 19.13 25.46
N PHE A 46 12.90 20.17 26.26
CA PHE A 46 12.96 21.54 25.81
C PHE A 46 14.38 22.13 25.83
N ARG A 47 15.35 21.49 26.50
CA ARG A 47 16.79 21.88 26.52
C ARG A 47 17.01 23.38 26.88
N PRO A 48 16.84 23.77 28.16
CA PRO A 48 16.97 25.17 28.54
C PRO A 48 18.37 25.74 28.26
N VAL A 49 18.42 26.92 27.64
CA VAL A 49 19.64 27.64 27.25
C VAL A 49 19.89 28.89 28.09
N GLN A 50 18.86 29.38 28.79
CA GLN A 50 18.94 30.58 29.61
C GLN A 50 18.04 30.46 30.85
N GLN A 51 18.45 31.12 31.93
CA GLN A 51 17.66 31.27 33.15
C GLN A 51 17.37 32.75 33.43
N HIS A 52 16.11 33.09 33.68
CA HIS A 52 15.69 34.39 34.20
C HIS A 52 15.24 34.24 35.65
N MET A 53 15.63 35.17 36.50
CA MET A 53 15.14 35.24 37.88
C MET A 53 14.61 36.64 38.15
N THR A 54 13.38 36.69 38.67
CA THR A 54 12.76 37.92 39.14
C THR A 54 12.60 37.85 40.65
N PHE A 55 13.20 38.82 41.35
CA PHE A 55 13.00 38.99 42.79
C PHE A 55 11.87 39.99 43.07
N ASN A 56 10.97 39.66 43.99
CA ASN A 56 9.82 40.49 44.33
C ASN A 56 9.71 40.66 45.84
N ASP A 57 9.87 41.89 46.32
CA ASP A 57 9.94 42.23 47.75
C ASP A 57 8.60 42.74 48.34
N SER A 58 7.51 42.61 47.59
CA SER A 58 6.20 43.13 48.01
C SER A 58 5.07 42.20 47.59
N VAL A 59 4.10 42.02 48.50
CA VAL A 59 2.87 41.28 48.24
C VAL A 59 2.00 42.06 47.25
N GLY A 60 1.33 41.36 46.34
CA GLY A 60 0.43 41.97 45.36
C GLY A 60 1.12 42.46 44.08
N VAL A 61 2.43 42.27 43.91
CA VAL A 61 3.07 42.45 42.61
C VAL A 61 2.49 41.43 41.63
N THR A 62 1.88 41.91 40.54
CA THR A 62 1.28 41.06 39.50
C THR A 62 1.94 41.37 38.15
N ARG A 63 2.44 40.34 37.48
CA ARG A 63 3.02 40.45 36.12
C ARG A 63 2.07 39.92 35.06
N GLY A 64 2.07 40.58 33.90
CA GLY A 64 1.14 40.37 32.78
C GLY A 64 1.09 38.95 32.22
N VAL A 65 0.03 38.65 31.45
CA VAL A 65 -0.12 37.39 30.71
C VAL A 65 0.71 37.46 29.43
N HIS A 66 1.94 36.96 29.51
CA HIS A 66 2.90 37.00 28.40
C HIS A 66 3.05 35.61 27.80
N ALA A 67 2.70 35.45 26.52
CA ALA A 67 2.97 34.24 25.75
C ALA A 67 4.16 34.51 24.83
N GLU A 68 5.33 34.08 25.27
CA GLU A 68 6.59 34.24 24.56
C GLU A 68 6.74 33.15 23.48
N PRO A 69 7.60 33.39 22.46
CA PRO A 69 7.79 32.46 21.34
C PRO A 69 8.67 31.25 21.70
N TRP A 70 8.79 30.89 22.98
CA TRP A 70 9.61 29.78 23.48
C TRP A 70 8.91 29.03 24.61
N ASP A 71 9.39 27.82 24.89
CA ASP A 71 8.94 27.03 26.02
C ASP A 71 9.69 27.46 27.29
N LYS A 72 9.06 27.27 28.44
CA LYS A 72 9.70 27.57 29.72
C LYS A 72 9.26 26.67 30.85
N LEU A 73 10.17 26.45 31.78
CA LEU A 73 9.85 25.86 33.08
C LEU A 73 9.89 26.97 34.12
N VAL A 74 8.75 27.24 34.74
CA VAL A 74 8.64 28.28 35.78
C VAL A 74 8.48 27.66 37.16
N CYS A 75 9.19 28.21 38.14
CA CYS A 75 9.17 27.73 39.51
C CYS A 75 9.46 28.86 40.50
N VAL A 76 9.12 28.61 41.77
CA VAL A 76 9.47 29.48 42.89
C VAL A 76 10.59 28.84 43.70
N SER A 77 11.47 29.65 44.27
CA SER A 77 12.57 29.18 45.13
C SER A 77 12.38 29.63 46.59
N GLY A 78 12.79 28.78 47.54
CA GLY A 78 12.75 29.07 48.97
C GLY A 78 11.33 29.03 49.54
N ALA A 79 11.07 29.92 50.52
CA ALA A 79 9.76 30.03 51.18
C ALA A 79 8.72 30.83 50.36
N GLY A 80 9.05 31.27 49.14
CA GLY A 80 8.17 32.11 48.34
C GLY A 80 6.88 31.41 47.92
N ARG A 81 5.83 32.22 47.69
CA ARG A 81 4.54 31.74 47.21
C ARG A 81 3.93 32.71 46.21
N VAL A 82 3.42 32.18 45.11
CA VAL A 82 2.74 32.94 44.06
C VAL A 82 1.44 32.27 43.63
N PHE A 83 0.47 33.08 43.21
CA PHE A 83 -0.66 32.62 42.42
C PHE A 83 -0.31 32.77 40.95
N GLY A 84 -0.26 31.66 40.20
CA GLY A 84 0.00 31.67 38.77
C GLY A 84 -1.28 31.51 37.96
N ALA A 85 -1.33 32.17 36.81
CA ALA A 85 -2.39 32.07 35.82
C ALA A 85 -1.78 31.87 34.43
N TRP A 86 -2.26 30.87 33.71
CA TRP A 86 -1.82 30.54 32.36
C TRP A 86 -2.99 30.61 31.39
N VAL A 87 -2.75 31.19 30.21
CA VAL A 87 -3.79 31.41 29.20
C VAL A 87 -3.33 30.87 27.86
N ASP A 88 -4.10 29.99 27.24
CA ASP A 88 -3.75 29.49 25.91
C ASP A 88 -4.00 30.58 24.85
N LEU A 89 -2.94 31.14 24.27
CA LEU A 89 -3.02 32.14 23.21
C LEU A 89 -2.62 31.55 21.84
N ARG A 90 -2.59 30.23 21.72
CA ARG A 90 -2.37 29.53 20.45
C ARG A 90 -3.65 29.48 19.61
N PRO A 91 -3.54 29.46 18.27
CA PRO A 91 -4.72 29.32 17.42
C PRO A 91 -5.42 27.98 17.67
N GLY A 92 -6.73 28.00 17.89
CA GLY A 92 -7.53 26.79 18.06
C GLY A 92 -8.73 26.96 19.00
N PRO A 93 -9.50 25.89 19.24
CA PRO A 93 -10.67 25.93 20.12
C PRO A 93 -10.33 26.21 21.59
N GLY A 94 -9.07 26.02 21.99
CA GLY A 94 -8.56 26.36 23.32
C GLY A 94 -8.18 27.83 23.51
N PHE A 95 -8.25 28.68 22.48
CA PHE A 95 -7.83 30.08 22.58
C PHE A 95 -8.60 30.83 23.70
N GLY A 96 -7.87 31.43 24.63
CA GLY A 96 -8.39 32.11 25.81
C GLY A 96 -8.66 31.19 27.01
N GLN A 97 -8.44 29.87 26.90
CA GLN A 97 -8.61 28.94 28.00
C GLN A 97 -7.61 29.22 29.11
N VAL A 98 -8.08 29.17 30.36
CA VAL A 98 -7.29 29.51 31.55
C VAL A 98 -7.02 28.30 32.43
N PHE A 99 -5.81 28.23 32.98
CA PHE A 99 -5.43 27.37 34.09
C PHE A 99 -4.82 28.21 35.20
N THR A 100 -5.14 27.93 36.46
CA THR A 100 -4.59 28.66 37.61
C THR A 100 -4.19 27.71 38.73
N THR A 101 -3.07 27.99 39.38
CA THR A 101 -2.66 27.28 40.60
C THR A 101 -1.71 28.13 41.43
N GLU A 102 -1.54 27.78 42.70
CA GLU A 102 -0.48 28.35 43.52
C GLU A 102 0.82 27.55 43.35
N LEU A 103 1.94 28.28 43.21
CA LEU A 103 3.28 27.71 43.15
C LEU A 103 4.06 28.06 44.42
N THR A 104 4.71 27.05 44.97
CA THR A 104 5.71 27.11 46.06
C THR A 104 7.00 26.45 45.56
N SER A 105 8.00 26.28 46.43
CA SER A 105 9.21 25.52 46.10
C SER A 105 8.98 24.06 45.73
N GLU A 106 7.83 23.49 46.11
CA GLU A 106 7.45 22.11 45.83
C GLU A 106 6.76 21.97 44.46
N ARG A 107 6.52 23.06 43.73
CA ARG A 107 5.82 23.03 42.45
C ARG A 107 6.55 23.80 41.35
N ALA A 108 6.53 23.23 40.16
CA ALA A 108 6.94 23.90 38.93
C ALA A 108 5.90 23.65 37.84
N ILE A 109 5.91 24.45 36.79
CA ILE A 109 5.04 24.24 35.65
C ILE A 109 5.81 24.47 34.37
N TYR A 110 5.70 23.50 33.46
CA TYR A 110 6.20 23.61 32.11
C TYR A 110 5.14 24.30 31.26
N VAL A 111 5.50 25.45 30.73
CA VAL A 111 4.67 26.33 29.91
C VAL A 111 5.14 26.21 28.47
N PRO A 112 4.32 25.62 27.57
CA PRO A 112 4.68 25.52 26.18
C PRO A 112 4.57 26.89 25.49
N ARG A 113 5.32 27.07 24.41
CA ARG A 113 5.25 28.24 23.53
C ARG A 113 3.82 28.62 23.19
N GLY A 114 3.51 29.91 23.30
CA GLY A 114 2.18 30.45 23.01
C GLY A 114 1.17 30.33 24.15
N VAL A 115 1.53 29.70 25.27
CA VAL A 115 0.75 29.79 26.51
C VAL A 115 1.25 30.96 27.33
N GLY A 116 0.35 31.91 27.57
CA GLY A 116 0.60 33.10 28.37
C GLY A 116 0.86 32.74 29.81
N ASN A 117 1.90 33.32 30.42
CA ASN A 117 2.28 33.10 31.81
C ASN A 117 2.14 34.39 32.60
N ALA A 118 1.30 34.38 33.62
CA ALA A 118 1.14 35.47 34.58
C ALA A 118 1.29 34.95 36.01
N PHE A 119 1.67 35.84 36.93
CA PHE A 119 1.71 35.51 38.35
C PHE A 119 1.47 36.72 39.24
N GLN A 120 0.96 36.46 40.44
CA GLN A 120 0.76 37.41 41.52
C GLN A 120 1.49 36.94 42.79
N ILE A 121 2.30 37.81 43.37
CA ILE A 121 3.09 37.51 44.57
C ILE A 121 2.20 37.48 45.80
N LEU A 122 2.20 36.36 46.53
CA LEU A 122 1.45 36.17 47.78
C LEU A 122 2.32 36.30 49.03
N GLU A 123 3.65 36.28 48.86
CA GLU A 123 4.63 36.38 49.94
C GLU A 123 5.83 37.24 49.51
N ALA A 124 6.24 38.19 50.34
CA ALA A 124 7.39 39.05 50.06
C ALA A 124 8.71 38.25 50.05
N GLY A 125 9.74 38.77 49.38
CA GLY A 125 11.01 38.08 49.22
C GLY A 125 10.96 36.88 48.26
N THR A 126 9.95 36.81 47.39
CA THR A 126 9.76 35.68 46.46
C THR A 126 10.64 35.83 45.21
N ALA A 127 11.47 34.82 44.95
CA ALA A 127 12.20 34.65 43.70
C ALA A 127 11.44 33.74 42.73
N TYR A 128 11.04 34.30 41.59
CA TYR A 128 10.38 33.60 40.49
C TYR A 128 11.39 33.29 39.39
N SER A 129 11.64 32.01 39.13
CA SER A 129 12.64 31.53 38.17
C SER A 129 11.97 30.97 36.92
N CYS A 130 12.49 31.34 35.75
CA CYS A 130 12.10 30.81 34.45
C CYS A 130 13.33 30.23 33.75
N LEU A 131 13.33 28.94 33.46
CA LEU A 131 14.25 28.35 32.48
C LEU A 131 13.59 28.42 31.11
N VAL A 132 14.31 28.86 30.09
CA VAL A 132 13.78 29.05 28.72
C VAL A 132 14.68 28.33 27.71
N ASN A 133 14.11 27.87 26.60
CA ASN A 133 14.84 27.18 25.52
C ASN A 133 15.25 28.07 24.34
N GLU A 134 15.04 29.37 24.44
CA GLU A 134 15.52 30.35 23.49
C GLU A 134 16.20 31.51 24.21
N HIS A 135 17.13 32.18 23.52
CA HIS A 135 17.77 33.36 24.07
C HIS A 135 16.83 34.57 24.02
N TRP A 136 16.76 35.31 25.12
CA TRP A 136 16.03 36.56 25.15
C TRP A 136 16.72 37.61 24.27
N SER A 137 15.94 38.22 23.37
CA SER A 137 16.31 39.44 22.63
C SER A 137 15.10 40.37 22.53
N ALA A 138 15.34 41.65 22.22
CA ALA A 138 14.25 42.60 21.98
C ALA A 138 13.37 42.16 20.79
N GLU A 139 13.99 41.65 19.73
CA GLU A 139 13.29 41.14 18.53
C GLU A 139 12.46 39.89 18.84
N ALA A 140 12.97 38.96 19.66
CA ALA A 140 12.22 37.77 20.06
C ALA A 140 11.01 38.14 20.94
N LYS A 141 11.10 39.22 21.72
CA LYS A 141 9.96 39.75 22.50
C LYS A 141 8.84 40.28 21.59
N GLU A 142 9.15 40.87 20.44
CA GLU A 142 8.15 41.36 19.47
C GLU A 142 7.33 40.23 18.84
N GLN A 143 7.84 38.99 18.86
CA GLN A 143 7.12 37.80 18.40
C GLN A 143 6.16 37.22 19.46
N GLY A 144 6.18 37.77 20.68
CA GLY A 144 5.28 37.36 21.76
C GLY A 144 3.86 37.90 21.57
N THR A 145 2.89 37.22 22.18
CA THR A 145 1.51 37.71 22.26
C THR A 145 1.12 37.95 23.71
N PHE A 146 0.32 38.99 23.96
CA PHE A 146 0.06 39.51 25.30
C PHE A 146 -1.42 39.80 25.46
N VAL A 147 -1.99 39.48 26.62
CA VAL A 147 -3.40 39.78 26.94
C VAL A 147 -3.52 40.50 28.28
N ASN A 148 -4.51 41.38 28.37
CA ASN A 148 -4.80 42.15 29.57
C ASN A 148 -5.13 41.25 30.78
N LEU A 149 -4.49 41.50 31.92
CA LEU A 149 -4.71 40.77 33.18
C LEU A 149 -6.16 40.87 33.70
N GLY A 150 -6.83 41.97 33.39
CA GLY A 150 -8.19 42.28 33.83
C GLY A 150 -9.26 41.97 32.78
N ASP A 151 -8.94 41.25 31.71
CA ASP A 151 -9.96 40.91 30.70
C ASP A 151 -11.06 40.01 31.32
N PRO A 152 -12.33 40.44 31.31
CA PRO A 152 -13.41 39.69 31.94
C PRO A 152 -13.69 38.34 31.28
N GLN A 153 -13.30 38.14 30.01
CA GLN A 153 -13.50 36.86 29.31
C GLN A 153 -12.57 35.76 29.84
N LEU A 154 -11.43 36.12 30.42
CA LEU A 154 -10.49 35.16 31.01
C LEU A 154 -10.98 34.60 32.35
N GLY A 155 -11.86 35.33 33.06
CA GLY A 155 -12.43 34.86 34.33
C GLY A 155 -11.42 34.54 35.44
N ILE A 156 -10.22 35.15 35.40
CA ILE A 156 -9.15 34.88 36.37
C ILE A 156 -9.55 35.45 37.74
N SER A 157 -9.72 34.56 38.72
CA SER A 157 -9.98 34.94 40.12
C SER A 157 -8.69 35.27 40.86
N TRP A 158 -8.14 36.46 40.60
CA TRP A 158 -6.94 36.96 41.29
C TRP A 158 -7.11 36.96 42.82
N ARG A 159 -6.09 36.51 43.55
CA ARG A 159 -6.14 36.40 45.03
C ARG A 159 -6.17 37.76 45.72
N ILE A 160 -5.47 38.72 45.15
CA ILE A 160 -5.51 40.13 45.52
C ILE A 160 -6.17 40.85 44.33
N PRO A 161 -7.25 41.63 44.56
CA PRO A 161 -7.91 42.37 43.49
C PRO A 161 -6.92 43.24 42.70
N LEU A 162 -7.07 43.32 41.37
CA LEU A 162 -6.10 44.00 40.51
C LEU A 162 -5.99 45.51 40.81
N GLU A 163 -7.05 46.12 41.34
CA GLU A 163 -7.04 47.52 41.82
C GLU A 163 -6.14 47.74 43.05
N GLN A 164 -5.81 46.68 43.79
CA GLN A 164 -4.89 46.67 44.93
C GLN A 164 -3.51 46.11 44.57
N ALA A 165 -3.35 45.59 43.35
CA ALA A 165 -2.11 44.99 42.89
C ALA A 165 -1.12 46.02 42.34
N VAL A 166 0.18 45.73 42.46
CA VAL A 166 1.25 46.49 41.84
C VAL A 166 1.49 45.93 40.44
N ILE A 167 1.04 46.66 39.42
CA ILE A 167 1.07 46.26 38.00
C ILE A 167 1.82 47.32 37.20
N SER A 168 2.70 46.91 36.29
CA SER A 168 3.41 47.83 35.39
C SER A 168 2.46 48.54 34.43
N GLU A 169 2.83 49.74 33.94
CA GLU A 169 2.04 50.47 32.94
C GLU A 169 1.85 49.64 31.66
N ALA A 170 2.93 49.03 31.16
CA ALA A 170 2.89 48.15 30.00
C ALA A 170 1.89 46.99 30.17
N ASP A 171 1.82 46.38 31.36
CA ASP A 171 0.88 45.27 31.61
C ASP A 171 -0.58 45.72 31.71
N ARG A 172 -0.82 46.98 32.12
CA ARG A 172 -2.17 47.58 32.15
C ARG A 172 -2.69 47.89 30.74
N GLU A 173 -1.78 48.19 29.82
CA GLU A 173 -2.08 48.60 28.44
C GLU A 173 -2.22 47.45 27.45
N HIS A 174 -1.94 46.20 27.86
CA HIS A 174 -2.12 45.04 26.99
C HIS A 174 -3.56 44.94 26.45
N PRO A 175 -3.73 44.44 25.22
CA PRO A 175 -5.03 44.37 24.58
C PRO A 175 -5.97 43.39 25.28
N ALA A 176 -7.28 43.68 25.19
CA ALA A 176 -8.33 42.73 25.55
C ALA A 176 -8.26 41.48 24.64
N LEU A 177 -8.65 40.31 25.14
CA LEU A 177 -8.56 39.01 24.46
C LEU A 177 -9.13 39.04 23.03
N ARG A 178 -10.24 39.75 22.83
CA ARG A 178 -10.88 39.94 21.51
C ARG A 178 -10.02 40.65 20.47
N ALA A 179 -8.98 41.37 20.90
CA ALA A 179 -8.05 42.14 20.07
C ALA A 179 -6.64 41.50 20.04
N VAL A 180 -6.45 40.36 20.71
CA VAL A 180 -5.19 39.62 20.73
C VAL A 180 -5.05 38.80 19.45
N ALA A 181 -3.94 38.99 18.74
CA ALA A 181 -3.56 38.09 17.67
C ALA A 181 -3.01 36.78 18.29
N PRO A 182 -3.47 35.59 17.85
CA PRO A 182 -2.91 34.33 18.32
C PRO A 182 -1.41 34.22 18.04
N MET A 183 -0.71 33.44 18.87
CA MET A 183 0.70 33.14 18.68
C MET A 183 0.92 32.54 17.29
N ALA A 184 1.84 33.14 16.52
CA ALA A 184 2.16 32.65 15.19
C ALA A 184 2.68 31.20 15.25
N PRO A 185 2.32 30.32 14.30
CA PRO A 185 2.85 28.96 14.26
C PRO A 185 4.36 28.95 14.02
N TRP A 186 5.01 27.83 14.35
CA TRP A 186 6.41 27.60 13.98
C TRP A 186 6.58 27.68 12.46
N ARG A 187 7.64 28.35 12.00
CA ARG A 187 7.95 28.41 10.58
C ARG A 187 8.55 27.09 10.09
N THR A 188 8.30 26.73 8.84
CA THR A 188 9.02 25.66 8.14
C THR A 188 9.79 26.27 6.98
N LEU A 189 11.09 26.00 6.90
CA LEU A 189 11.93 26.47 5.80
C LEU A 189 12.13 25.35 4.78
N VAL A 190 11.91 25.63 3.50
CA VAL A 190 12.13 24.68 2.41
C VAL A 190 13.26 25.19 1.52
N LEU A 191 14.36 24.45 1.46
CA LEU A 191 15.50 24.74 0.60
C LEU A 191 15.40 23.94 -0.71
N GLY A 192 15.91 24.50 -1.81
CA GLY A 192 15.82 23.85 -3.12
C GLY A 192 14.44 23.99 -3.76
N ALA A 193 13.75 25.09 -3.47
CA ALA A 193 12.35 25.30 -3.83
C ALA A 193 12.07 25.38 -5.34
N GLY A 194 13.11 25.51 -6.16
CA GLY A 194 13.04 25.46 -7.63
C GLY A 194 13.21 24.06 -8.24
N GLY A 195 13.48 23.02 -7.45
CA GLY A 195 13.57 21.63 -7.92
C GLY A 195 12.20 20.97 -8.13
N LEU A 196 12.19 19.72 -8.65
CA LEU A 196 10.96 18.92 -8.81
C LEU A 196 10.20 18.79 -7.48
N LEU A 197 10.90 18.35 -6.43
CA LEU A 197 10.33 18.24 -5.09
C LEU A 197 10.01 19.61 -4.50
N GLY A 198 10.87 20.61 -4.68
CA GLY A 198 10.62 21.97 -4.19
C GLY A 198 9.30 22.56 -4.70
N ARG A 199 9.02 22.41 -6.00
CA ARG A 199 7.72 22.80 -6.58
C ARG A 199 6.56 21.98 -6.03
N ALA A 200 6.73 20.69 -5.83
CA ALA A 200 5.70 19.84 -5.24
C ALA A 200 5.40 20.24 -3.78
N LEU A 201 6.43 20.55 -2.98
CA LEU A 201 6.29 21.06 -1.61
C LEU A 201 5.57 22.41 -1.60
N ARG A 202 5.85 23.32 -2.55
CA ARG A 202 5.10 24.58 -2.69
C ARG A 202 3.61 24.33 -2.89
N LYS A 203 3.24 23.35 -3.73
CA LYS A 203 1.84 22.96 -3.94
C LYS A 203 1.24 22.31 -2.69
N GLU A 204 1.99 21.41 -2.04
CA GLU A 204 1.53 20.64 -0.87
C GLU A 204 1.28 21.50 0.39
N PHE A 205 2.04 22.59 0.52
CA PHE A 205 1.92 23.58 1.60
C PHE A 205 1.24 24.88 1.14
N ALA A 206 0.55 24.87 -0.01
CA ALA A 206 -0.18 26.04 -0.49
C ALA A 206 -1.19 26.53 0.57
N GLY A 207 -1.23 27.85 0.78
CA GLY A 207 -2.09 28.49 1.79
C GLY A 207 -1.57 28.43 3.23
N GLN A 208 -0.35 27.94 3.46
CA GLN A 208 0.31 27.99 4.78
C GLN A 208 1.40 29.06 4.82
N ASP A 209 1.06 30.24 5.33
CA ASP A 209 1.98 31.39 5.42
C ASP A 209 3.21 31.13 6.31
N SER A 210 3.15 30.09 7.15
CA SER A 210 4.27 29.66 7.98
C SER A 210 5.36 28.89 7.23
N VAL A 211 5.16 28.55 5.95
CA VAL A 211 6.16 27.82 5.15
C VAL A 211 6.87 28.77 4.21
N CYS A 212 8.17 28.96 4.44
CA CYS A 212 9.04 29.79 3.61
C CYS A 212 9.83 28.93 2.63
N PHE A 213 9.96 29.38 1.38
CA PHE A 213 10.57 28.61 0.31
C PHE A 213 11.73 29.36 -0.32
N LEU A 214 12.95 28.87 -0.09
CA LEU A 214 14.17 29.46 -0.61
C LEU A 214 14.67 28.71 -1.85
N GLY A 215 14.88 29.48 -2.92
CA GLY A 215 15.63 29.05 -4.09
C GLY A 215 17.14 29.08 -3.88
N ARG A 216 17.88 28.66 -4.90
CA ARG A 216 19.35 28.66 -4.87
C ARG A 216 19.94 30.06 -4.73
N ASP A 217 19.32 31.06 -5.36
CA ASP A 217 19.79 32.46 -5.31
C ASP A 217 19.62 33.10 -3.92
N GLU A 218 18.74 32.53 -3.08
CA GLU A 218 18.49 32.98 -1.71
C GLU A 218 19.37 32.22 -0.71
N CYS A 219 19.61 30.93 -0.94
CA CYS A 219 20.52 30.11 -0.15
C CYS A 219 21.15 29.00 -1.01
N ASP A 220 22.35 29.24 -1.51
CA ASP A 220 23.16 28.18 -2.12
C ASP A 220 23.80 27.34 -1.01
N ILE A 221 23.35 26.09 -0.88
CA ILE A 221 23.83 25.20 0.19
C ILE A 221 25.31 24.80 0.02
N ALA A 222 25.91 25.02 -1.16
CA ALA A 222 27.35 24.86 -1.32
C ALA A 222 28.16 25.99 -0.67
N ASP A 223 27.54 27.16 -0.43
CA ASP A 223 28.16 28.30 0.24
C ASP A 223 27.91 28.25 1.75
N ARG A 224 28.99 27.99 2.50
CA ARG A 224 28.95 27.94 3.95
C ARG A 224 28.54 29.27 4.59
N ALA A 225 28.86 30.41 3.96
CA ALA A 225 28.46 31.72 4.48
C ALA A 225 26.94 31.92 4.34
N ALA A 226 26.36 31.53 3.20
CA ALA A 226 24.92 31.57 2.98
C ALA A 226 24.17 30.68 4.00
N VAL A 227 24.63 29.44 4.22
CA VAL A 227 24.05 28.54 5.24
C VAL A 227 24.21 29.13 6.65
N GLY A 228 25.35 29.75 6.96
CA GLY A 228 25.60 30.39 8.25
C GLY A 228 24.69 31.58 8.54
N ALA A 229 24.29 32.31 7.49
CA ALA A 229 23.43 33.49 7.56
C ALA A 229 21.93 33.17 7.60
N LEU A 230 21.53 31.90 7.50
CA LEU A 230 20.12 31.51 7.63
C LEU A 230 19.59 31.84 9.03
N ASP A 231 18.54 32.66 9.06
CA ASP A 231 17.75 32.90 10.27
C ASP A 231 16.86 31.69 10.57
N LEU A 232 17.23 30.95 11.62
CA LEU A 232 16.45 29.81 12.12
C LEU A 232 15.62 30.16 13.37
N THR A 233 15.58 31.42 13.80
CA THR A 233 14.76 31.82 14.95
C THR A 233 13.28 31.58 14.65
N GLY A 234 12.57 30.89 15.53
CA GLY A 234 11.16 30.56 15.31
C GLY A 234 10.90 29.56 14.16
N VAL A 235 11.92 28.84 13.69
CA VAL A 235 11.80 27.78 12.69
C VAL A 235 11.70 26.43 13.39
N GLY A 236 10.56 25.74 13.23
CA GLY A 236 10.33 24.42 13.80
C GLY A 236 10.85 23.28 12.93
N ALA A 237 11.00 23.50 11.61
CA ALA A 237 11.51 22.49 10.69
C ALA A 237 12.22 23.11 9.48
N VAL A 238 13.24 22.40 8.97
CA VAL A 238 13.93 22.72 7.72
C VAL A 238 13.85 21.49 6.80
N ILE A 239 13.25 21.66 5.62
CA ILE A 239 13.16 20.64 4.57
C ILE A 239 14.23 20.94 3.52
N ASN A 240 15.25 20.09 3.44
CA ASN A 240 16.27 20.16 2.41
C ASN A 240 15.87 19.31 1.18
N ALA A 241 15.30 19.98 0.18
CA ALA A 241 15.06 19.42 -1.16
C ALA A 241 16.15 19.81 -2.18
N ALA A 242 17.23 20.48 -1.73
CA ALA A 242 18.38 20.81 -2.57
C ALA A 242 19.37 19.65 -2.61
N ALA A 243 19.84 19.32 -3.82
CA ALA A 243 20.87 18.31 -4.05
C ALA A 243 21.55 18.54 -5.40
N TYR A 244 22.79 18.07 -5.52
CA TYR A 244 23.42 17.84 -6.81
C TYR A 244 22.96 16.47 -7.32
N THR A 245 22.15 16.43 -8.38
CA THR A 245 21.45 15.22 -8.86
C THR A 245 21.90 14.75 -10.25
N ASP A 246 22.87 15.42 -10.87
CA ASP A 246 23.43 14.96 -12.15
C ASP A 246 24.43 13.83 -11.88
N VAL A 247 23.91 12.59 -11.93
CA VAL A 247 24.64 11.39 -11.51
C VAL A 247 25.89 11.16 -12.36
N ASP A 248 25.80 11.40 -13.67
CA ASP A 248 26.91 11.17 -14.60
C ASP A 248 27.95 12.30 -14.50
N ALA A 249 27.51 13.56 -14.39
CA ALA A 249 28.43 14.68 -14.21
C ALA A 249 29.20 14.60 -12.89
N ALA A 250 28.64 13.98 -11.84
CA ALA A 250 29.32 13.78 -10.56
C ALA A 250 30.64 12.98 -10.66
N GLU A 251 30.83 12.19 -11.72
CA GLU A 251 32.06 11.42 -11.95
C GLU A 251 33.21 12.27 -12.52
N THR A 252 32.91 13.47 -13.03
CA THR A 252 33.93 14.41 -13.50
C THR A 252 34.68 15.06 -12.34
N PRO A 253 35.92 15.55 -12.52
CA PRO A 253 36.66 16.25 -11.46
C PRO A 253 35.88 17.43 -10.85
N GLU A 254 35.28 18.26 -11.69
CA GLU A 254 34.50 19.43 -11.28
C GLU A 254 33.17 19.02 -10.63
N GLY A 255 32.46 18.06 -11.24
CA GLY A 255 31.19 17.56 -10.71
C GLY A 255 31.36 16.84 -9.38
N ARG A 256 32.48 16.13 -9.15
CA ARG A 256 32.81 15.55 -7.84
C ARG A 256 32.93 16.63 -6.78
N GLN A 257 33.68 17.70 -7.04
CA GLN A 257 33.81 18.81 -6.09
C GLN A 257 32.45 19.44 -5.78
N ALA A 258 31.64 19.68 -6.82
CA ALA A 258 30.29 20.24 -6.66
C ALA A 258 29.36 19.30 -5.86
N ALA A 259 29.36 18.00 -6.15
CA ALA A 259 28.56 17.00 -5.45
C ALA A 259 28.95 16.92 -3.97
N TRP A 260 30.24 16.93 -3.63
CA TRP A 260 30.70 16.95 -2.24
C TRP A 260 30.33 18.24 -1.51
N ALA A 261 30.50 19.39 -2.16
CA ALA A 261 30.13 20.68 -1.57
C ALA A 261 28.64 20.75 -1.24
N VAL A 262 27.77 20.33 -2.18
CA VAL A 262 26.31 20.39 -2.05
C VAL A 262 25.76 19.28 -1.16
N ASN A 263 26.03 18.01 -1.49
CA ASN A 263 25.38 16.85 -0.87
C ASN A 263 26.01 16.45 0.48
N VAL A 264 27.24 16.92 0.79
CA VAL A 264 27.94 16.57 2.04
C VAL A 264 28.20 17.80 2.89
N THR A 265 29.05 18.72 2.45
CA THR A 265 29.48 19.86 3.28
C THR A 265 28.33 20.79 3.62
N GLY A 266 27.51 21.15 2.63
CA GLY A 266 26.31 21.97 2.82
C GLY A 266 25.28 21.29 3.73
N VAL A 267 25.02 20.00 3.50
CA VAL A 267 24.10 19.20 4.32
C VAL A 267 24.57 19.12 5.77
N ALA A 268 25.85 18.86 6.02
CA ALA A 268 26.42 18.80 7.36
C ALA A 268 26.31 20.16 8.09
N ALA A 269 26.57 21.27 7.39
CA ALA A 269 26.42 22.60 7.94
C ALA A 269 24.96 22.92 8.30
N LEU A 270 24.01 22.56 7.44
CA LEU A 270 22.58 22.69 7.71
C LEU A 270 22.12 21.85 8.90
N ALA A 271 22.55 20.59 8.96
CA ALA A 271 22.24 19.70 10.08
C ALA A 271 22.73 20.28 11.41
N ALA A 272 23.97 20.78 11.46
CA ALA A 272 24.52 21.42 12.65
C ALA A 272 23.71 22.65 13.08
N ARG A 273 23.34 23.52 12.13
CA ARG A 273 22.51 24.71 12.40
C ARG A 273 21.11 24.33 12.90
N CYS A 274 20.51 23.27 12.35
CA CYS A 274 19.21 22.77 12.82
C CYS A 274 19.29 22.20 14.23
N GLU A 275 20.35 21.46 14.58
CA GLU A 275 20.55 20.95 15.94
C GLU A 275 20.77 22.09 16.94
N GLU A 276 21.55 23.12 16.58
CA GLU A 276 21.73 24.34 17.38
C GLU A 276 20.39 25.06 17.62
N ALA A 277 19.55 25.18 16.60
CA ALA A 277 18.24 25.83 16.67
C ALA A 277 17.12 24.92 17.22
N GLY A 278 17.40 23.65 17.50
CA GLY A 278 16.39 22.66 17.90
C GLY A 278 15.33 22.35 16.82
N ALA A 279 15.56 22.73 15.57
CA ALA A 279 14.64 22.54 14.44
C ALA A 279 14.72 21.11 13.89
N THR A 280 13.59 20.54 13.48
CA THR A 280 13.57 19.24 12.80
C THR A 280 14.16 19.35 11.40
N PHE A 281 15.19 18.57 11.09
CA PHE A 281 15.81 18.55 9.77
C PHE A 281 15.30 17.40 8.91
N VAL A 282 14.65 17.70 7.78
CA VAL A 282 14.21 16.70 6.80
C VAL A 282 15.19 16.73 5.62
N HIS A 283 15.91 15.64 5.39
CA HIS A 283 16.87 15.52 4.30
C HIS A 283 16.44 14.44 3.30
N VAL A 284 16.31 14.81 2.03
CA VAL A 284 15.98 13.84 0.98
C VAL A 284 17.23 13.15 0.48
N SER A 285 17.24 11.82 0.55
CA SER A 285 18.32 10.95 0.09
C SER A 285 17.87 10.07 -1.08
N SER A 286 18.67 9.07 -1.46
CA SER A 286 18.50 8.29 -2.69
C SER A 286 18.80 6.82 -2.46
N GLU A 287 18.22 5.95 -3.28
CA GLU A 287 18.57 4.54 -3.43
C GLU A 287 20.04 4.31 -3.82
N TYR A 288 20.71 5.28 -4.43
CA TYR A 288 22.11 5.18 -4.87
C TYR A 288 23.11 5.05 -3.70
N VAL A 289 22.62 5.12 -2.45
CA VAL A 289 23.42 4.76 -1.26
C VAL A 289 23.66 3.24 -1.17
N PHE A 290 23.00 2.44 -2.00
CA PHE A 290 23.18 0.99 -2.14
C PHE A 290 23.84 0.61 -3.46
N ASP A 291 24.37 -0.62 -3.53
CA ASP A 291 25.05 -1.16 -4.71
C ASP A 291 24.11 -1.87 -5.69
N GLY A 292 22.88 -2.15 -5.27
CA GLY A 292 21.90 -2.90 -6.07
C GLY A 292 22.14 -4.41 -6.13
N THR A 293 23.06 -4.99 -5.34
CA THR A 293 23.33 -6.44 -5.33
C THR A 293 22.41 -7.24 -4.41
N GLY A 294 21.60 -6.56 -3.59
CA GLY A 294 20.67 -7.16 -2.64
C GLY A 294 19.52 -7.88 -3.32
N VAL A 295 19.09 -9.01 -2.74
CA VAL A 295 17.91 -9.74 -3.21
C VAL A 295 16.64 -9.14 -2.58
N GLY A 296 15.85 -8.44 -3.38
CA GLY A 296 14.57 -7.85 -2.95
C GLY A 296 14.71 -6.41 -2.40
N PRO A 297 13.65 -5.87 -1.77
CA PRO A 297 13.64 -4.49 -1.29
C PRO A 297 14.68 -4.22 -0.18
N TYR A 298 15.37 -3.09 -0.25
CA TYR A 298 16.29 -2.62 0.79
C TYR A 298 15.52 -1.99 1.97
N ALA A 299 15.73 -2.51 3.17
CA ALA A 299 15.24 -1.92 4.41
C ALA A 299 16.07 -0.70 4.84
N GLU A 300 15.55 0.14 5.74
CA GLU A 300 16.23 1.34 6.22
C GLU A 300 17.55 1.04 6.94
N GLU A 301 17.66 -0.12 7.59
CA GLU A 301 18.85 -0.57 8.32
C GLU A 301 19.90 -1.24 7.41
N ALA A 302 19.62 -1.38 6.12
CA ALA A 302 20.57 -1.98 5.18
C ALA A 302 21.89 -1.18 5.15
N ALA A 303 23.01 -1.90 5.07
CA ALA A 303 24.32 -1.28 5.03
C ALA A 303 24.51 -0.45 3.75
N LEU A 304 25.08 0.74 3.89
CA LEU A 304 25.38 1.61 2.76
C LEU A 304 26.58 1.05 1.98
N CYS A 305 26.42 0.95 0.65
CA CYS A 305 27.44 0.46 -0.27
C CYS A 305 27.30 1.16 -1.64
N PRO A 306 27.52 2.49 -1.73
CA PRO A 306 27.30 3.23 -2.97
C PRO A 306 28.35 2.92 -4.05
N LEU A 307 27.91 2.76 -5.31
CA LEU A 307 28.80 2.45 -6.44
C LEU A 307 29.58 3.66 -6.98
N GLY A 308 28.93 4.82 -7.10
CA GLY A 308 29.45 6.01 -7.77
C GLY A 308 29.49 7.25 -6.88
N VAL A 309 30.08 8.35 -7.37
CA VAL A 309 30.31 9.59 -6.60
C VAL A 309 29.00 10.19 -6.08
N TYR A 310 27.94 10.22 -6.90
CA TYR A 310 26.64 10.70 -6.44
C TYR A 310 26.15 9.91 -5.21
N GLY A 311 26.13 8.59 -5.30
CA GLY A 311 25.74 7.71 -4.19
C GLY A 311 26.61 7.88 -2.95
N GLN A 312 27.93 7.99 -3.13
CA GLN A 312 28.89 8.24 -2.05
C GLN A 312 28.61 9.54 -1.32
N THR A 313 28.35 10.62 -2.06
CA THR A 313 28.02 11.93 -1.46
C THR A 313 26.66 11.92 -0.77
N LYS A 314 25.66 11.20 -1.30
CA LYS A 314 24.37 11.01 -0.62
C LYS A 314 24.53 10.22 0.68
N ALA A 315 25.28 9.12 0.67
CA ALA A 315 25.57 8.31 1.85
C ALA A 315 26.34 9.09 2.92
N ALA A 316 27.33 9.90 2.52
CA ALA A 316 28.05 10.78 3.44
C ALA A 316 27.15 11.88 4.03
N GLY A 317 26.23 12.43 3.22
CA GLY A 317 25.18 13.34 3.70
C GLY A 317 24.27 12.68 4.73
N GLU A 318 23.82 11.44 4.50
CA GLU A 318 23.05 10.67 5.50
C GLU A 318 23.81 10.51 6.81
N ALA A 319 25.09 10.13 6.75
CA ALA A 319 25.92 9.98 7.95
C ALA A 319 26.03 11.28 8.75
N ALA A 320 26.15 12.43 8.07
CA ALA A 320 26.17 13.74 8.74
C ALA A 320 24.83 14.09 9.39
N VAL A 321 23.71 13.76 8.73
CA VAL A 321 22.35 14.02 9.27
C VAL A 321 22.02 13.06 10.41
N SER A 322 22.45 11.81 10.35
CA SER A 322 22.24 10.84 11.43
C SER A 322 22.99 11.20 12.72
N ALA A 323 23.92 12.16 12.68
CA ALA A 323 24.63 12.65 13.87
C ALA A 323 23.81 13.63 14.73
N ILE A 324 22.68 14.15 14.22
CA ILE A 324 21.79 15.07 14.94
C ILE A 324 20.53 14.34 15.43
N GLU A 325 19.86 14.83 16.47
CA GLU A 325 18.77 14.07 17.12
C GLU A 325 17.46 14.18 16.32
N ARG A 326 17.07 15.40 15.94
CA ARG A 326 15.76 15.69 15.34
C ARG A 326 15.82 15.67 13.81
N HIS A 327 15.93 14.47 13.23
CA HIS A 327 16.00 14.34 11.77
C HIS A 327 15.04 13.33 11.16
N TYR A 328 14.66 13.60 9.91
CA TYR A 328 14.06 12.62 9.00
C TYR A 328 14.89 12.54 7.73
N ILE A 329 15.54 11.38 7.49
CA ILE A 329 16.18 11.10 6.20
C ILE A 329 15.16 10.37 5.34
N VAL A 330 14.79 10.94 4.20
CA VAL A 330 13.80 10.35 3.30
C VAL A 330 14.51 9.80 2.07
N ARG A 331 14.79 8.49 2.03
CA ARG A 331 15.37 7.81 0.86
C ARG A 331 14.29 7.60 -0.18
N THR A 332 14.55 8.01 -1.41
CA THR A 332 13.61 7.84 -2.53
C THR A 332 14.31 7.31 -3.77
N SER A 333 13.56 7.01 -4.83
CA SER A 333 14.10 6.59 -6.12
C SER A 333 13.25 7.09 -7.28
N TRP A 334 13.90 7.25 -8.43
CA TRP A 334 13.29 7.51 -9.74
C TRP A 334 12.21 8.61 -9.70
N VAL A 335 12.58 9.77 -9.16
CA VAL A 335 11.65 10.87 -8.91
C VAL A 335 11.16 11.48 -10.23
N VAL A 336 9.85 11.63 -10.36
CA VAL A 336 9.17 12.25 -11.50
C VAL A 336 8.19 13.33 -11.03
N GLY A 337 7.86 14.29 -11.91
CA GLY A 337 6.95 15.36 -11.54
C GLY A 337 6.90 16.47 -12.57
N ASP A 338 6.55 17.66 -12.09
CA ASP A 338 6.41 18.87 -12.89
C ASP A 338 7.79 19.42 -13.29
N GLY A 339 8.36 18.90 -14.38
CA GLY A 339 9.67 19.28 -14.95
C GLY A 339 10.32 18.11 -15.73
N PRO A 340 11.53 18.30 -16.29
CA PRO A 340 12.22 17.27 -17.06
C PRO A 340 12.45 16.01 -16.22
N ASN A 341 11.99 14.88 -16.72
CA ASN A 341 12.17 13.57 -16.09
C ASN A 341 12.12 12.44 -17.13
N PHE A 342 12.33 11.20 -16.68
CA PHE A 342 12.34 10.04 -17.58
C PHE A 342 11.00 9.85 -18.31
N VAL A 343 9.87 9.95 -17.61
CA VAL A 343 8.54 9.77 -18.18
C VAL A 343 8.25 10.83 -19.23
N SER A 344 8.55 12.11 -18.96
CA SER A 344 8.38 13.18 -19.96
C SER A 344 9.26 12.96 -21.19
N SER A 345 10.49 12.47 -21.00
CA SER A 345 11.42 12.17 -22.08
C SER A 345 10.91 11.04 -22.98
N MET A 346 10.40 9.96 -22.38
CA MET A 346 9.78 8.85 -23.13
C MET A 346 8.50 9.31 -23.84
N ALA A 347 7.70 10.16 -23.20
CA ALA A 347 6.51 10.75 -23.81
C ALA A 347 6.85 11.57 -25.07
N ASP A 348 7.91 12.37 -25.01
CA ASP A 348 8.35 13.18 -26.14
C ASP A 348 8.96 12.36 -27.27
N LEU A 349 9.66 11.26 -26.96
CA LEU A 349 10.12 10.31 -27.98
C LEU A 349 8.94 9.60 -28.66
N ALA A 350 7.95 9.17 -27.87
CA ALA A 350 6.73 8.57 -28.37
C ALA A 350 5.94 9.53 -29.26
N ARG A 351 5.80 10.80 -28.87
CA ARG A 351 5.13 11.83 -29.71
C ARG A 351 5.88 12.12 -31.00
N ARG A 352 7.22 12.04 -30.98
CA ARG A 352 8.08 12.30 -32.16
C ARG A 352 8.23 11.11 -33.11
N GLY A 353 7.59 9.97 -32.84
CA GLY A 353 7.76 8.80 -33.72
C GLY A 353 9.06 8.01 -33.47
N VAL A 354 9.82 8.30 -32.42
CA VAL A 354 11.15 7.68 -32.19
C VAL A 354 11.01 6.37 -31.42
N SER A 355 11.76 5.34 -31.83
CA SER A 355 11.86 4.03 -31.17
C SER A 355 13.17 3.94 -30.38
N PRO A 356 13.15 4.18 -29.04
CA PRO A 356 14.36 4.28 -28.24
C PRO A 356 14.91 2.92 -27.81
N LYS A 357 16.19 2.88 -27.45
CA LYS A 357 16.78 1.77 -26.70
C LYS A 357 16.83 2.12 -25.21
N VAL A 358 16.28 1.27 -24.36
CA VAL A 358 16.10 1.55 -22.93
C VAL A 358 16.58 0.36 -22.10
N VAL A 359 17.24 0.67 -20.99
CA VAL A 359 17.83 -0.30 -20.07
C VAL A 359 16.77 -1.20 -19.43
N SER A 360 16.95 -2.52 -19.49
CA SER A 360 15.98 -3.52 -18.99
C SER A 360 16.41 -4.28 -17.73
N ASP A 361 17.68 -4.19 -17.34
CA ASP A 361 18.29 -4.90 -16.21
C ASP A 361 18.43 -4.05 -14.93
N GLN A 362 17.91 -2.82 -14.93
CA GLN A 362 17.79 -1.96 -13.75
C GLN A 362 16.32 -1.86 -13.32
N VAL A 363 16.01 -2.27 -12.09
CA VAL A 363 14.65 -2.42 -11.56
C VAL A 363 14.43 -1.48 -10.37
N GLY A 364 13.29 -0.79 -10.36
CA GLY A 364 12.94 0.17 -9.31
C GLY A 364 11.46 0.54 -9.35
N ARG A 365 11.12 1.65 -8.70
CA ARG A 365 9.76 2.20 -8.68
C ARG A 365 9.82 3.69 -8.93
N LEU A 366 8.93 4.21 -9.78
CA LEU A 366 8.77 5.65 -9.93
C LEU A 366 8.29 6.29 -8.62
N THR A 367 8.76 7.50 -8.33
CA THR A 367 8.24 8.27 -7.21
C THR A 367 7.74 9.62 -7.70
N SER A 368 6.44 9.87 -7.57
CA SER A 368 5.92 11.21 -7.81
C SER A 368 6.46 12.17 -6.75
N SER A 369 7.00 13.31 -7.19
CA SER A 369 7.40 14.42 -6.30
C SER A 369 6.26 14.88 -5.38
N SER A 370 5.00 14.76 -5.81
CA SER A 370 3.82 15.03 -4.96
C SER A 370 3.65 13.98 -3.85
N THR A 371 3.88 12.69 -4.14
CA THR A 371 3.88 11.64 -3.13
C THR A 371 4.96 11.88 -2.09
N LEU A 372 6.17 12.26 -2.55
CA LEU A 372 7.28 12.56 -1.67
C LEU A 372 7.01 13.79 -0.79
N ALA A 373 6.43 14.85 -1.35
CA ALA A 373 6.00 16.03 -0.61
C ALA A 373 4.94 15.69 0.46
N ALA A 374 3.94 14.88 0.10
CA ALA A 374 2.91 14.44 1.01
C ALA A 374 3.46 13.57 2.16
N ALA A 375 4.42 12.69 1.87
CA ALA A 375 5.11 11.89 2.88
C ALA A 375 5.91 12.77 3.85
N ILE A 376 6.63 13.78 3.35
CA ILE A 376 7.36 14.75 4.19
C ILE A 376 6.40 15.52 5.10
N ARG A 377 5.28 16.02 4.56
CA ARG A 377 4.24 16.69 5.36
C ARG A 377 3.67 15.73 6.41
N HIS A 378 3.43 14.48 6.05
CA HIS A 378 2.97 13.45 6.97
C HIS A 378 3.94 13.23 8.13
N LEU A 379 5.24 13.09 7.86
CA LEU A 379 6.27 12.91 8.90
C LEU A 379 6.31 14.12 9.85
N LEU A 380 6.27 15.35 9.32
CA LEU A 380 6.26 16.57 10.14
C LEU A 380 4.99 16.71 11.00
N LYS A 381 3.84 16.23 10.49
CA LYS A 381 2.55 16.32 11.19
C LYS A 381 2.36 15.21 12.22
N SER A 382 2.63 13.95 11.84
CA SER A 382 2.44 12.78 12.71
C SER A 382 3.57 12.58 13.70
N ARG A 383 4.76 13.16 13.43
CA ARG A 383 5.95 13.12 14.28
C ARG A 383 6.28 11.71 14.79
N PRO A 384 6.40 10.70 13.91
CA PRO A 384 6.88 9.38 14.31
C PRO A 384 8.34 9.48 14.75
N ALA A 385 8.90 8.40 15.28
CA ALA A 385 10.29 8.39 15.73
C ALA A 385 11.25 8.94 14.66
N TYR A 386 12.16 9.84 15.04
CA TYR A 386 13.18 10.37 14.16
C TYR A 386 14.07 9.26 13.58
N GLY A 387 14.62 9.49 12.39
CA GLY A 387 15.48 8.53 11.70
C GLY A 387 15.26 8.48 10.19
N ILE A 388 15.61 7.33 9.60
CA ILE A 388 15.55 7.11 8.17
C ILE A 388 14.19 6.49 7.78
N TYR A 389 13.65 6.91 6.64
CA TYR A 389 12.40 6.41 6.05
C TYR A 389 12.58 6.23 4.54
N ASN A 390 12.23 5.05 4.04
CA ASN A 390 12.17 4.78 2.62
C ASN A 390 10.81 5.21 2.06
N VAL A 391 10.81 6.05 1.02
CA VAL A 391 9.60 6.58 0.40
C VAL A 391 9.72 6.53 -1.11
N THR A 392 8.97 5.63 -1.73
CA THR A 392 8.77 5.52 -3.18
C THR A 392 7.29 5.32 -3.51
N GLY A 393 6.90 5.27 -4.79
CA GLY A 393 5.60 4.70 -5.13
C GLY A 393 5.51 3.22 -4.74
N ALA A 394 4.32 2.71 -4.45
CA ALA A 394 4.08 1.30 -4.09
C ALA A 394 3.82 0.41 -5.32
N GLY A 395 3.69 -0.90 -5.11
CA GLY A 395 3.35 -1.87 -6.17
C GLY A 395 4.57 -2.63 -6.73
N GLU A 396 4.35 -3.41 -7.79
CA GLU A 396 5.37 -4.28 -8.37
C GLU A 396 6.47 -3.45 -9.03
N PRO A 397 7.76 -3.61 -8.66
CA PRO A 397 8.87 -2.93 -9.30
C PRO A 397 8.96 -3.22 -10.80
N LEU A 398 9.42 -2.24 -11.58
CA LEU A 398 9.57 -2.36 -13.04
C LEU A 398 10.95 -1.91 -13.47
N SER A 399 11.40 -2.39 -14.64
CA SER A 399 12.59 -1.87 -15.29
C SER A 399 12.32 -0.54 -15.99
N TRP A 400 13.38 0.22 -16.31
CA TRP A 400 13.23 1.43 -17.12
C TRP A 400 12.56 1.15 -18.47
N ALA A 401 12.91 0.04 -19.13
CA ALA A 401 12.28 -0.41 -20.37
C ALA A 401 10.77 -0.64 -20.18
N ALA A 402 10.37 -1.36 -19.13
CA ALA A 402 8.96 -1.59 -18.83
C ALA A 402 8.20 -0.29 -18.51
N ILE A 403 8.82 0.68 -17.84
CA ILE A 403 8.23 2.02 -17.66
C ILE A 403 8.05 2.73 -18.99
N ALA A 404 9.05 2.69 -19.87
CA ALA A 404 8.96 3.31 -21.20
C ALA A 404 7.85 2.66 -22.04
N GLU A 405 7.69 1.34 -22.01
CA GLU A 405 6.60 0.63 -22.68
C GLU A 405 5.23 1.09 -22.19
N LEU A 406 5.05 1.26 -20.88
CA LEU A 406 3.81 1.78 -20.30
C LEU A 406 3.51 3.20 -20.80
N VAL A 407 4.53 4.06 -20.90
CA VAL A 407 4.38 5.43 -21.45
C VAL A 407 4.00 5.39 -22.93
N PHE A 408 4.66 4.55 -23.73
CA PHE A 408 4.39 4.40 -25.16
C PHE A 408 2.98 3.89 -25.41
N ALA A 409 2.58 2.81 -24.72
CA ALA A 409 1.24 2.26 -24.78
C ALA A 409 0.17 3.30 -24.40
N ARG A 410 0.42 4.09 -23.35
CA ARG A 410 -0.50 5.15 -22.89
C ARG A 410 -0.71 6.25 -23.92
N LEU A 411 0.30 6.53 -24.75
CA LEU A 411 0.24 7.52 -25.83
C LEU A 411 -0.19 6.92 -27.18
N GLY A 412 -0.65 5.66 -27.20
CA GLY A 412 -1.12 4.99 -28.41
C GLY A 412 -0.01 4.53 -29.36
N ARG A 413 1.22 4.42 -28.87
CA ARG A 413 2.35 3.80 -29.59
C ARG A 413 2.49 2.33 -29.20
N ASP A 414 3.07 1.53 -30.10
CA ASP A 414 3.37 0.12 -29.82
C ASP A 414 4.46 0.02 -28.74
N CYS A 415 4.29 -0.83 -27.74
CA CYS A 415 5.31 -1.05 -26.72
C CYS A 415 6.62 -1.60 -27.31
N ARG A 416 6.55 -2.34 -28.41
CA ARG A 416 7.71 -2.92 -29.13
C ARG A 416 8.60 -1.87 -29.80
N ASP A 417 8.15 -0.61 -29.87
CA ASP A 417 9.02 0.50 -30.28
C ASP A 417 10.12 0.78 -29.24
N VAL A 418 10.01 0.26 -28.02
CA VAL A 418 11.06 0.32 -27.00
C VAL A 418 11.95 -0.91 -27.12
N ALA A 419 13.18 -0.74 -27.60
CA ALA A 419 14.16 -1.82 -27.66
C ALA A 419 14.87 -1.98 -26.31
N HIS A 420 14.96 -3.21 -25.82
CA HIS A 420 15.62 -3.53 -24.55
C HIS A 420 17.12 -3.70 -24.76
N ILE A 421 17.91 -3.13 -23.85
CA ILE A 421 19.37 -3.27 -23.82
C ILE A 421 19.83 -3.42 -22.36
N SER A 422 21.00 -4.01 -22.15
CA SER A 422 21.61 -4.04 -20.83
C SER A 422 22.23 -2.69 -20.45
N ALA A 423 22.43 -2.46 -19.15
CA ALA A 423 23.16 -1.30 -18.65
C ALA A 423 24.59 -1.26 -19.20
N GLU A 424 25.23 -2.44 -19.33
CA GLU A 424 26.55 -2.58 -19.94
C GLU A 424 26.55 -2.11 -21.39
N GLU A 425 25.58 -2.56 -22.20
CA GLU A 425 25.44 -2.17 -23.60
C GLU A 425 25.17 -0.67 -23.75
N TYR A 426 24.30 -0.11 -22.92
CA TYR A 426 23.99 1.33 -22.92
C TYR A 426 25.24 2.18 -22.61
N GLY A 427 26.08 1.72 -21.68
CA GLY A 427 27.28 2.43 -21.25
C GLY A 427 28.49 2.33 -22.20
N ARG A 428 28.47 1.46 -23.22
CA ARG A 428 29.62 1.27 -24.11
C ARG A 428 30.01 2.55 -24.82
N GLY A 429 31.22 3.05 -24.53
CA GLY A 429 31.79 4.24 -25.15
C GLY A 429 31.28 5.57 -24.60
N GLN A 430 30.54 5.55 -23.49
CA GLN A 430 30.04 6.75 -22.80
C GLN A 430 30.66 6.84 -21.39
N GLN A 431 30.93 8.06 -20.93
CA GLN A 431 31.31 8.29 -19.54
C GLN A 431 30.02 8.36 -18.70
N MET A 432 29.63 7.21 -18.14
CA MET A 432 28.40 7.03 -17.36
C MET A 432 28.73 6.55 -15.95
N ALA A 433 28.03 7.06 -14.96
CA ALA A 433 28.17 6.60 -13.58
C ALA A 433 27.61 5.17 -13.43
N PRO A 434 28.19 4.34 -12.55
CA PRO A 434 27.64 3.03 -12.23
C PRO A 434 26.28 3.20 -11.52
N ARG A 435 25.28 2.44 -11.96
CA ARG A 435 23.91 2.49 -11.44
C ARG A 435 23.51 1.12 -10.89
N PRO A 436 22.78 1.07 -9.76
CA PRO A 436 22.39 -0.19 -9.13
C PRO A 436 21.36 -0.96 -9.98
N GLU A 437 21.56 -2.27 -10.12
CA GLU A 437 20.60 -3.16 -10.80
C GLU A 437 19.27 -3.25 -10.03
N ASN A 438 19.33 -3.26 -8.70
CA ASN A 438 18.16 -3.23 -7.83
C ASN A 438 18.08 -1.90 -7.05
N SER A 439 17.04 -1.12 -7.32
CA SER A 439 16.72 0.18 -6.69
C SER A 439 15.47 0.12 -5.81
N VAL A 440 15.00 -1.09 -5.45
CA VAL A 440 13.74 -1.27 -4.73
C VAL A 440 13.93 -1.00 -3.25
N LEU A 441 13.13 -0.10 -2.68
CA LEU A 441 13.12 0.20 -1.25
C LEU A 441 11.92 -0.46 -0.56
N ASP A 442 12.13 -0.97 0.66
CA ASP A 442 11.05 -1.47 1.52
C ASP A 442 10.25 -0.27 2.06
N LEU A 443 8.92 -0.33 1.98
CA LEU A 443 8.01 0.75 2.37
C LEU A 443 7.31 0.48 3.70
N THR A 444 7.62 -0.63 4.37
CA THR A 444 6.93 -1.08 5.59
C THR A 444 6.94 0.00 6.67
N LYS A 445 8.09 0.64 6.92
CA LYS A 445 8.22 1.64 7.99
C LYS A 445 7.35 2.88 7.79
N ILE A 446 7.25 3.40 6.55
CA ILE A 446 6.41 4.56 6.26
C ILE A 446 4.91 4.20 6.29
N SER A 447 4.55 3.00 5.81
CA SER A 447 3.19 2.46 5.91
C SER A 447 2.75 2.26 7.37
N ASP A 448 3.62 1.73 8.23
CA ASP A 448 3.34 1.55 9.66
C ASP A 448 3.12 2.87 10.41
N CYS A 449 3.67 3.98 9.88
CA CYS A 449 3.40 5.33 10.38
C CYS A 449 2.07 5.92 9.87
N GLY A 450 1.28 5.16 9.11
CA GLY A 450 -0.03 5.56 8.59
C GLY A 450 0.01 6.30 7.25
N PHE A 451 1.14 6.30 6.53
CA PHE A 451 1.22 6.85 5.18
C PHE A 451 1.37 5.73 4.16
N GLU A 452 0.35 5.54 3.32
CA GLU A 452 0.37 4.51 2.27
C GLU A 452 0.71 5.13 0.92
N PRO A 453 1.89 4.83 0.33
CA PRO A 453 2.23 5.38 -0.97
C PRO A 453 1.31 4.84 -2.08
N PRO A 454 0.90 5.68 -3.05
CA PRO A 454 0.14 5.25 -4.20
C PRO A 454 0.97 4.35 -5.11
N ALA A 455 0.31 3.55 -5.96
CA ALA A 455 1.00 2.71 -6.93
C ALA A 455 1.93 3.56 -7.83
N HIS A 456 3.18 3.14 -8.01
CA HIS A 456 4.22 3.91 -8.70
C HIS A 456 3.87 4.21 -10.16
N THR A 457 3.11 3.34 -10.81
CA THR A 457 2.63 3.52 -12.18
C THR A 457 1.66 4.71 -12.32
N LEU A 458 0.99 5.15 -11.25
CA LEU A 458 0.16 6.36 -11.28
C LEU A 458 0.98 7.64 -11.49
N ALA A 459 2.27 7.61 -11.19
CA ALA A 459 3.17 8.72 -11.48
C ALA A 459 3.30 8.97 -12.99
N ILE A 460 3.10 7.95 -13.83
CA ILE A 460 3.05 8.10 -15.30
C ILE A 460 1.87 8.99 -15.69
N THR A 461 0.68 8.67 -15.18
CA THR A 461 -0.54 9.46 -15.42
C THR A 461 -0.36 10.90 -14.96
N ALA A 462 0.17 11.11 -13.75
CA ALA A 462 0.38 12.46 -13.21
C ALA A 462 1.35 13.32 -14.06
N VAL A 463 2.33 12.71 -14.72
CA VAL A 463 3.25 13.42 -15.63
C VAL A 463 2.63 13.67 -17.00
N LEU A 464 1.86 12.72 -17.53
CA LEU A 464 1.26 12.84 -18.87
C LEU A 464 0.04 13.76 -18.90
N ASP A 465 -0.83 13.63 -17.90
CA ASP A 465 -2.13 14.28 -17.84
C ASP A 465 -2.10 15.55 -16.94
N GLY A 466 -0.97 15.81 -16.28
CA GLY A 466 -0.76 16.89 -15.30
C GLY A 466 -1.15 16.48 -13.87
N PRO A 467 -0.78 17.28 -12.85
CA PRO A 467 -1.25 17.04 -11.48
C PRO A 467 -2.77 17.15 -11.44
N VAL A 468 -3.43 16.11 -10.91
CA VAL A 468 -4.85 16.15 -10.58
C VAL A 468 -5.04 17.01 -9.32
N THR A 469 -4.69 18.29 -9.38
CA THR A 469 -4.91 19.26 -8.29
C THR A 469 -4.99 20.68 -8.84
N GLU A 470 -6.18 21.07 -9.28
CA GLU A 470 -6.91 22.29 -8.88
C GLU A 470 -8.16 22.45 -9.76
N HIS A 471 -9.32 22.47 -9.12
CA HIS A 471 -10.56 23.02 -9.65
C HIS A 471 -10.99 22.58 -11.07
N ALA A 472 -11.30 21.31 -11.26
CA ALA A 472 -12.52 21.00 -12.02
C ALA A 472 -13.74 21.36 -11.13
N ARG A 473 -13.93 22.66 -10.87
CA ARG A 473 -15.31 23.19 -10.79
C ARG A 473 -15.87 23.13 -12.21
N LEU A 474 -16.07 21.94 -12.74
CA LEU A 474 -17.20 21.75 -13.62
C LEU A 474 -18.40 21.82 -12.69
N ALA A 475 -19.00 23.01 -12.64
CA ALA A 475 -20.35 23.14 -12.14
C ALA A 475 -21.15 21.99 -12.75
N LEU A 476 -21.88 21.22 -11.92
CA LEU A 476 -23.08 20.59 -12.46
C LEU A 476 -23.82 21.71 -13.19
N PRO A 477 -24.22 21.54 -14.46
CA PRO A 477 -24.85 22.60 -15.20
C PRO A 477 -26.03 23.11 -14.39
N THR A 478 -25.85 24.28 -13.80
CA THR A 478 -26.93 25.15 -13.39
C THR A 478 -27.56 25.60 -14.69
N GLY A 479 -28.48 24.80 -15.21
CA GLY A 479 -29.47 25.21 -16.19
C GLY A 479 -29.08 25.24 -17.67
N GLU A 480 -27.81 25.10 -18.09
CA GLU A 480 -27.49 25.11 -19.54
C GLU A 480 -26.66 23.91 -20.00
N SER A 481 -27.33 23.09 -20.82
CA SER A 481 -26.93 21.78 -21.34
C SER A 481 -25.87 21.87 -22.45
N ARG A 482 -24.79 21.11 -22.32
CA ARG A 482 -24.09 20.56 -23.51
C ARG A 482 -24.36 19.06 -23.59
N PRO A 483 -24.69 18.50 -24.77
CA PRO A 483 -25.03 17.09 -24.91
C PRO A 483 -23.84 16.19 -24.54
N LEU A 484 -24.11 15.10 -23.82
CA LEU A 484 -23.13 14.05 -23.54
C LEU A 484 -22.68 13.41 -24.87
N PRO A 485 -21.37 13.33 -25.16
CA PRO A 485 -20.87 12.57 -26.30
C PRO A 485 -21.06 11.07 -25.99
N ALA A 486 -22.15 10.49 -26.49
CA ALA A 486 -22.44 9.07 -26.32
C ALA A 486 -21.96 8.28 -27.54
N PRO A 487 -21.20 7.18 -27.36
CA PRO A 487 -20.90 6.24 -28.44
C PRO A 487 -22.17 5.66 -29.08
N GLU A 488 -22.07 5.22 -30.33
CA GLU A 488 -23.16 4.53 -31.03
C GLU A 488 -23.55 3.24 -30.26
N GLY A 489 -24.83 3.09 -29.92
CA GLY A 489 -25.33 1.97 -29.08
C GLY A 489 -25.24 2.17 -27.56
N ALA A 490 -24.81 3.35 -27.09
CA ALA A 490 -24.80 3.69 -25.67
C ALA A 490 -26.21 3.78 -25.07
N TRP A 491 -26.33 3.37 -23.80
CA TRP A 491 -27.56 3.45 -23.03
C TRP A 491 -27.28 3.94 -21.60
N VAL A 492 -28.34 4.36 -20.92
CA VAL A 492 -28.28 4.92 -19.56
C VAL A 492 -29.00 4.02 -18.59
N LEU A 493 -28.36 3.71 -17.46
CA LEU A 493 -28.97 2.98 -16.34
C LEU A 493 -29.50 3.95 -15.29
N ILE A 494 -30.76 3.82 -14.92
CA ILE A 494 -31.32 4.52 -13.75
C ILE A 494 -31.59 3.49 -12.67
N VAL A 495 -31.02 3.67 -11.49
CA VAL A 495 -31.23 2.79 -10.33
C VAL A 495 -32.13 3.49 -9.31
N ALA A 496 -33.26 2.86 -9.02
CA ALA A 496 -34.24 3.31 -8.03
C ALA A 496 -34.61 2.17 -7.06
N ASP A 497 -34.92 2.51 -5.80
CA ASP A 497 -35.46 1.58 -4.80
C ASP A 497 -36.97 1.78 -4.59
N GLY A 498 -37.60 0.89 -3.83
CA GLY A 498 -39.03 0.98 -3.50
C GLY A 498 -39.44 2.25 -2.73
N CYS A 499 -38.49 2.94 -2.10
CA CYS A 499 -38.70 4.19 -1.35
C CYS A 499 -38.68 5.43 -2.25
N THR A 500 -38.11 5.32 -3.44
CA THR A 500 -38.00 6.43 -4.40
C THR A 500 -39.40 6.82 -4.91
N SER A 501 -39.72 8.12 -4.94
CA SER A 501 -41.02 8.62 -5.40
C SER A 501 -41.03 8.97 -6.88
N GLU A 502 -42.21 8.94 -7.51
CA GLU A 502 -42.37 9.31 -8.93
C GLU A 502 -41.97 10.78 -9.19
N ARG A 503 -42.21 11.66 -8.21
CA ARG A 503 -41.80 13.08 -8.25
C ARG A 503 -40.28 13.25 -8.31
N GLU A 504 -39.51 12.31 -7.77
CA GLU A 504 -38.05 12.37 -7.75
C GLU A 504 -37.43 11.86 -9.05
N VAL A 505 -38.09 10.90 -9.71
CA VAL A 505 -37.62 10.31 -10.98
C VAL A 505 -38.01 11.16 -12.18
N THR A 506 -39.19 11.79 -12.15
CA THR A 506 -39.76 12.53 -13.28
C THR A 506 -38.83 13.62 -13.86
N PRO A 507 -38.19 14.51 -13.06
CA PRO A 507 -37.31 15.54 -13.61
C PRO A 507 -36.08 14.96 -14.34
N VAL A 508 -35.52 13.86 -13.83
CA VAL A 508 -34.37 13.18 -14.42
C VAL A 508 -34.76 12.55 -15.77
N LEU A 509 -35.92 11.91 -15.83
CA LEU A 509 -36.45 11.36 -17.08
C LEU A 509 -36.75 12.45 -18.11
N GLN A 510 -37.37 13.55 -17.71
CA GLN A 510 -37.65 14.70 -18.58
C GLN A 510 -36.35 15.32 -19.12
N GLN A 511 -35.32 15.45 -18.28
CA GLN A 511 -34.03 15.98 -18.68
C GLN A 511 -33.30 15.06 -19.67
N LEU A 512 -33.32 13.74 -19.45
CA LEU A 512 -32.71 12.77 -20.36
C LEU A 512 -33.49 12.67 -21.68
N ALA A 513 -34.82 12.78 -21.62
CA ALA A 513 -35.70 12.75 -22.79
C ALA A 513 -35.63 14.02 -23.66
N ALA A 514 -35.27 15.17 -23.10
CA ALA A 514 -35.26 16.45 -23.78
C ALA A 514 -34.13 16.65 -24.82
N GLY A 515 -33.26 15.65 -25.05
CA GLY A 515 -32.01 15.87 -25.78
C GLY A 515 -31.47 14.79 -26.72
N ARG A 516 -32.04 13.57 -26.85
CA ARG A 516 -31.68 12.56 -27.88
C ARG A 516 -32.41 11.20 -27.76
N ASP A 517 -32.30 10.43 -28.84
CA ASP A 517 -32.73 9.05 -29.13
C ASP A 517 -31.82 7.99 -28.42
N LEU A 518 -31.60 8.13 -27.11
CA LEU A 518 -30.77 7.19 -26.33
C LEU A 518 -31.65 6.19 -25.59
N PRO A 519 -31.42 4.86 -25.72
CA PRO A 519 -32.12 3.88 -24.92
C PRO A 519 -31.87 4.12 -23.43
N ILE A 520 -32.92 4.40 -22.66
CA ILE A 520 -32.87 4.50 -21.21
C ILE A 520 -33.42 3.19 -20.64
N VAL A 521 -32.65 2.53 -19.78
CA VAL A 521 -33.09 1.36 -19.02
C VAL A 521 -33.18 1.75 -17.55
N MET A 522 -34.38 1.65 -17.01
CA MET A 522 -34.61 1.85 -15.59
C MET A 522 -34.54 0.49 -14.87
N ALA A 523 -33.54 0.33 -14.01
CA ALA A 523 -33.45 -0.77 -13.06
C ALA A 523 -34.10 -0.37 -11.75
N VAL A 524 -35.22 -1.03 -11.45
CA VAL A 524 -35.93 -0.84 -10.19
C VAL A 524 -35.72 -2.06 -9.33
N ILE A 525 -35.32 -1.84 -8.08
CA ILE A 525 -35.25 -2.87 -7.07
C ILE A 525 -36.42 -2.69 -6.09
N GLY A 526 -37.41 -3.59 -6.18
CA GLY A 526 -38.65 -3.50 -5.39
C GLY A 526 -39.93 -3.68 -6.23
N ASP A 527 -41.01 -2.97 -5.87
CA ASP A 527 -42.35 -3.13 -6.45
C ASP A 527 -42.41 -2.77 -7.96
N ARG A 528 -42.20 -3.79 -8.80
CA ARG A 528 -42.16 -3.72 -10.26
C ARG A 528 -43.41 -3.08 -10.88
N ASP A 529 -44.59 -3.37 -10.35
CA ASP A 529 -45.87 -2.95 -10.95
C ASP A 529 -46.10 -1.45 -10.84
N ARG A 530 -45.57 -0.83 -9.79
CA ARG A 530 -45.57 0.62 -9.62
C ARG A 530 -44.83 1.33 -10.75
N TRP A 531 -43.68 0.81 -11.16
CA TRP A 531 -42.79 1.48 -12.10
C TRP A 531 -43.08 1.16 -13.56
N LEU A 532 -43.67 -0.02 -13.84
CA LEU A 532 -44.20 -0.32 -15.18
C LEU A 532 -45.26 0.70 -15.64
N ARG A 533 -46.05 1.26 -14.70
CA ARG A 533 -46.99 2.35 -15.00
C ARG A 533 -46.30 3.63 -15.46
N LEU A 534 -45.13 3.96 -14.90
CA LEU A 534 -44.33 5.11 -15.34
C LEU A 534 -43.80 4.89 -16.77
N GLY A 535 -43.39 3.67 -17.10
CA GLY A 535 -42.93 3.33 -18.45
C GLY A 535 -44.00 3.49 -19.52
N GLN A 536 -45.26 3.28 -19.18
CA GLN A 536 -46.39 3.52 -20.07
C GLN A 536 -46.62 5.02 -20.36
N VAL A 537 -46.22 5.91 -19.43
CA VAL A 537 -46.35 7.37 -19.59
C VAL A 537 -45.23 7.95 -20.46
N TYR A 538 -44.03 7.38 -20.39
CA TYR A 538 -42.83 7.85 -21.11
C TYR A 538 -42.42 6.95 -22.29
N GLY A 539 -43.34 6.09 -22.76
CA GLY A 539 -43.06 4.96 -23.65
C GLY A 539 -42.44 5.28 -25.02
N ASP A 540 -42.48 6.54 -25.45
CA ASP A 540 -41.86 7.00 -26.71
C ASP A 540 -40.35 7.30 -26.56
N VAL A 541 -39.84 7.45 -25.32
CA VAL A 541 -38.44 7.83 -25.03
C VAL A 541 -37.75 6.90 -24.00
N LEU A 542 -38.52 6.05 -23.32
CA LEU A 542 -38.06 5.19 -22.22
C LEU A 542 -38.38 3.72 -22.50
N SER A 543 -37.39 2.89 -22.81
CA SER A 543 -37.59 1.43 -22.85
C SER A 543 -37.37 0.86 -21.45
N ILE A 544 -38.43 0.75 -20.63
CA ILE A 544 -38.32 -0.04 -19.39
C ILE A 544 -38.16 -1.50 -19.79
N ARG A 545 -36.92 -2.01 -19.72
CA ARG A 545 -36.64 -3.39 -20.11
C ARG A 545 -36.88 -4.38 -18.97
N GLU A 546 -36.42 -4.12 -17.73
CA GLU A 546 -36.51 -5.09 -16.64
C GLU A 546 -36.62 -4.44 -15.24
N GLY A 547 -37.49 -5.00 -14.38
CA GLY A 547 -37.48 -4.77 -12.94
C GLY A 547 -36.80 -5.94 -12.24
N PHE A 548 -35.91 -5.66 -11.29
CA PHE A 548 -35.10 -6.67 -10.61
C PHE A 548 -35.64 -6.94 -9.20
N ALA A 549 -35.66 -8.23 -8.81
CA ALA A 549 -36.07 -8.61 -7.47
C ALA A 549 -35.08 -8.13 -6.40
N ASP A 550 -33.79 -8.08 -6.74
CA ASP A 550 -32.69 -7.66 -5.86
C ASP A 550 -31.46 -7.18 -6.66
N LEU A 551 -30.41 -6.74 -5.95
CA LEU A 551 -29.15 -6.29 -6.54
C LEU A 551 -28.38 -7.41 -7.27
N ALA A 552 -28.52 -8.66 -6.83
CA ALA A 552 -27.82 -9.77 -7.46
C ALA A 552 -28.38 -10.03 -8.86
N ALA A 553 -29.70 -9.99 -9.02
CA ALA A 553 -30.38 -10.06 -10.30
C ALA A 553 -29.96 -8.92 -11.23
N MET A 554 -29.85 -7.69 -10.70
CA MET A 554 -29.38 -6.54 -11.47
C MET A 554 -27.93 -6.72 -11.94
N HIS A 555 -27.00 -7.14 -11.07
CA HIS A 555 -25.61 -7.38 -11.47
C HIS A 555 -25.47 -8.53 -12.47
N ALA A 556 -26.32 -9.55 -12.38
CA ALA A 556 -26.39 -10.62 -13.38
C ALA A 556 -26.80 -10.06 -14.75
N TYR A 557 -27.87 -9.26 -14.80
CA TYR A 557 -28.30 -8.58 -16.02
C TYR A 557 -27.22 -7.66 -16.59
N LEU A 558 -26.63 -6.77 -15.77
CA LEU A 558 -25.58 -5.84 -16.21
C LEU A 558 -24.35 -6.55 -16.79
N SER A 559 -24.14 -7.81 -16.44
CA SER A 559 -23.07 -8.62 -17.02
C SER A 559 -23.41 -9.25 -18.34
N SER A 560 -24.70 -9.43 -18.61
CA SER A 560 -25.21 -9.97 -19.87
C SER A 560 -25.36 -8.92 -20.97
N VAL A 561 -25.38 -7.62 -20.62
CA VAL A 561 -25.57 -6.52 -21.59
C VAL A 561 -24.29 -5.71 -21.80
N PRO A 562 -24.21 -4.87 -22.86
CA PRO A 562 -23.15 -3.88 -23.00
C PRO A 562 -23.13 -2.90 -21.82
N ALA A 563 -21.94 -2.39 -21.48
CA ALA A 563 -21.76 -1.39 -20.43
C ALA A 563 -22.57 -0.11 -20.69
N PRO A 564 -23.33 0.43 -19.72
CA PRO A 564 -23.98 1.73 -19.85
C PRO A 564 -22.94 2.87 -19.92
N ALA A 565 -23.31 3.95 -20.60
CA ALA A 565 -22.48 5.16 -20.68
C ALA A 565 -22.65 6.08 -19.47
N ALA A 566 -23.80 5.98 -18.78
CA ALA A 566 -24.05 6.67 -17.54
C ALA A 566 -24.93 5.83 -16.62
N VAL A 567 -24.72 5.99 -15.32
CA VAL A 567 -25.55 5.37 -14.29
C VAL A 567 -26.01 6.46 -13.33
N PHE A 568 -27.33 6.54 -13.10
CA PHE A 568 -27.95 7.50 -12.18
C PHE A 568 -28.53 6.75 -11.00
N GLU A 569 -28.00 6.99 -9.81
CA GLU A 569 -28.51 6.49 -8.54
C GLU A 569 -29.47 7.52 -7.96
N LEU A 570 -30.74 7.14 -7.80
CA LEU A 570 -31.83 8.03 -7.37
C LEU A 570 -32.39 7.68 -5.99
N THR A 571 -31.79 6.71 -5.28
CA THR A 571 -32.36 6.12 -4.06
C THR A 571 -32.23 7.05 -2.85
N GLY A 572 -33.30 7.09 -2.07
CA GLY A 572 -33.51 8.15 -1.10
C GLY A 572 -32.99 7.89 0.32
N SER A 573 -32.88 6.63 0.78
CA SER A 573 -32.88 6.43 2.25
C SER A 573 -32.09 5.25 2.82
N SER A 574 -31.79 4.20 2.07
CA SER A 574 -31.09 3.03 2.62
C SER A 574 -29.57 3.15 2.48
N LYS A 575 -28.89 3.46 3.59
CA LYS A 575 -27.42 3.49 3.69
C LYS A 575 -26.77 2.19 3.23
N LEU A 576 -27.35 1.05 3.59
CA LEU A 576 -26.89 -0.28 3.21
C LEU A 576 -26.99 -0.50 1.69
N PHE A 577 -28.07 -0.03 1.08
CA PHE A 577 -28.31 -0.16 -0.36
C PHE A 577 -27.33 0.68 -1.18
N LYS A 578 -27.08 1.93 -0.75
CA LYS A 578 -26.07 2.81 -1.38
C LYS A 578 -24.66 2.21 -1.31
N ARG A 579 -24.32 1.59 -0.18
CA ARG A 579 -23.06 0.85 -0.04
C ARG A 579 -22.93 -0.28 -1.06
N GLN A 580 -23.95 -1.14 -1.17
CA GLN A 580 -23.91 -2.27 -2.10
C GLN A 580 -23.86 -1.85 -3.56
N LEU A 581 -24.50 -0.72 -3.93
CA LEU A 581 -24.35 -0.13 -5.26
C LEU A 581 -22.92 0.40 -5.49
N GLY A 582 -22.40 1.17 -4.53
CA GLY A 582 -21.06 1.78 -4.62
C GLY A 582 -19.92 0.78 -4.84
N GLU A 583 -20.07 -0.47 -4.39
CA GLU A 583 -19.03 -1.50 -4.47
C GLU A 583 -18.76 -2.00 -5.91
N ASN A 584 -19.75 -2.02 -6.80
CA ASN A 584 -19.63 -2.68 -8.10
C ASN A 584 -20.12 -1.86 -9.30
N LEU A 585 -21.12 -0.99 -9.11
CA LEU A 585 -21.78 -0.27 -10.21
C LEU A 585 -20.83 0.59 -11.05
N PRO A 586 -19.87 1.34 -10.46
CA PRO A 586 -18.94 2.17 -11.23
C PRO A 586 -18.08 1.38 -12.23
N PHE A 587 -17.85 0.08 -11.97
CA PHE A 587 -17.04 -0.76 -12.84
C PHE A 587 -17.81 -1.35 -14.02
N TYR A 588 -19.14 -1.19 -14.08
CA TYR A 588 -19.95 -1.56 -15.23
C TYR A 588 -20.01 -0.47 -16.30
N LEU A 589 -19.49 0.74 -16.04
CA LEU A 589 -19.53 1.86 -16.99
C LEU A 589 -18.51 1.71 -18.12
N THR A 590 -18.85 2.25 -19.30
CA THR A 590 -17.87 2.43 -20.38
C THR A 590 -16.73 3.36 -19.93
N PRO A 591 -15.52 3.26 -20.51
CA PRO A 591 -14.44 4.21 -20.24
C PRO A 591 -14.90 5.66 -20.47
N GLY A 592 -14.66 6.55 -19.50
CA GLY A 592 -15.12 7.94 -19.55
C GLY A 592 -16.61 8.13 -19.26
N GLY A 593 -17.34 7.05 -18.93
CA GLY A 593 -18.73 7.11 -18.47
C GLY A 593 -18.84 7.70 -17.07
N TYR A 594 -20.06 8.07 -16.70
CA TYR A 594 -20.30 8.82 -15.46
C TYR A 594 -21.27 8.10 -14.53
N TYR A 595 -20.95 8.07 -13.25
CA TYR A 595 -21.82 7.61 -12.18
C TYR A 595 -22.29 8.80 -11.34
N ASP A 596 -23.59 9.02 -11.29
CA ASP A 596 -24.21 10.15 -10.59
C ASP A 596 -25.00 9.65 -9.38
N VAL A 597 -24.60 10.11 -8.19
CA VAL A 597 -25.08 9.66 -6.88
C VAL A 597 -25.76 10.80 -6.14
N ARG A 598 -26.92 10.52 -5.53
CA ARG A 598 -27.63 11.50 -4.71
C ARG A 598 -27.08 11.51 -3.28
N ILE A 599 -26.76 12.71 -2.77
CA ILE A 599 -26.34 12.94 -1.38
C ILE A 599 -27.38 13.78 -0.60
N PRO A 600 -27.46 13.68 0.74
CA PRO A 600 -28.37 14.50 1.56
C PRO A 600 -28.11 16.01 1.40
N GLU A 601 -29.17 16.83 1.47
CA GLU A 601 -29.12 18.28 1.20
C GLU A 601 -28.29 19.10 2.22
N GLU A 602 -28.06 18.58 3.43
CA GLU A 602 -27.46 19.34 4.54
C GLU A 602 -25.91 19.28 4.59
N GLU A 603 -25.25 18.46 3.76
CA GLU A 603 -23.82 18.13 3.92
C GLU A 603 -22.86 18.27 2.71
N PRO A 604 -23.18 18.85 1.52
CA PRO A 604 -22.23 18.82 0.39
C PRO A 604 -20.86 19.44 0.66
N ALA A 605 -20.81 20.57 1.40
CA ALA A 605 -19.57 21.25 1.74
C ALA A 605 -18.80 20.51 2.85
N GLY A 606 -19.50 20.07 3.90
CA GLY A 606 -18.90 19.31 5.00
C GLY A 606 -18.32 17.96 4.57
N TYR A 607 -18.85 17.37 3.49
CA TYR A 607 -18.36 16.09 2.97
C TYR A 607 -16.95 16.15 2.37
N LEU A 608 -16.67 17.21 1.61
CA LEU A 608 -15.36 17.46 1.00
C LEU A 608 -14.37 18.00 2.03
N ASP A 609 -14.83 18.86 2.94
CA ASP A 609 -13.98 19.50 3.95
C ASP A 609 -13.50 18.51 5.04
N GLN A 610 -14.31 17.52 5.41
CA GLN A 610 -13.91 16.52 6.41
C GLN A 610 -13.05 15.38 5.83
N ALA A 611 -13.03 15.19 4.50
CA ALA A 611 -12.37 14.09 3.81
C ALA A 611 -10.93 14.40 3.35
N GLY A 612 -10.43 15.61 3.61
CA GLY A 612 -9.12 16.03 3.10
C GLY A 612 -9.11 16.27 1.58
N PRO A 613 -7.95 16.65 1.00
CA PRO A 613 -7.85 17.11 -0.39
C PRO A 613 -8.03 16.02 -1.45
N ASP A 614 -8.26 14.76 -1.05
CA ASP A 614 -8.44 13.65 -1.96
C ASP A 614 -9.93 13.49 -2.30
N VAL A 615 -10.26 13.80 -3.54
CA VAL A 615 -11.58 13.61 -4.14
C VAL A 615 -12.06 12.14 -4.03
N CYS A 616 -11.15 11.16 -4.00
CA CYS A 616 -11.49 9.77 -3.72
C CYS A 616 -11.93 9.56 -2.26
N GLN A 617 -11.43 10.35 -1.30
CA GLN A 617 -11.88 10.31 0.10
C GLN A 617 -13.30 10.86 0.29
N ALA A 618 -13.70 11.83 -0.53
CA ALA A 618 -15.08 12.32 -0.53
C ALA A 618 -16.04 11.26 -1.10
N LEU A 619 -15.66 10.57 -2.17
CA LEU A 619 -16.38 9.37 -2.61
C LEU A 619 -16.35 8.26 -1.55
N LEU A 620 -15.23 8.10 -0.83
CA LEU A 620 -15.07 7.08 0.22
C LEU A 620 -16.16 7.17 1.27
N ARG A 621 -16.44 8.37 1.75
CA ARG A 621 -17.49 8.58 2.73
C ARG A 621 -18.86 8.35 2.10
N ALA A 622 -19.06 8.81 0.86
CA ALA A 622 -20.38 8.89 0.21
C ALA A 622 -20.94 7.50 -0.06
N PHE A 623 -20.05 6.55 -0.36
CA PHE A 623 -20.38 5.15 -0.55
C PHE A 623 -20.46 4.35 0.77
N THR A 624 -19.89 4.82 1.88
CA THR A 624 -19.78 4.03 3.12
C THR A 624 -20.80 4.41 4.20
N ALA A 625 -21.40 5.60 4.13
CA ALA A 625 -22.51 6.06 4.98
C ALA A 625 -22.34 5.95 6.53
N SER A 626 -21.14 5.63 7.03
CA SER A 626 -20.79 5.62 8.44
C SER A 626 -19.31 6.03 8.61
N GLY A 627 -19.08 7.13 9.33
CA GLY A 627 -17.76 7.73 9.58
C GLY A 627 -16.81 6.93 10.48
N ALA A 628 -16.93 5.62 10.54
CA ALA A 628 -15.94 4.72 11.14
C ALA A 628 -16.16 3.32 10.58
N GLY A 629 -15.18 2.79 9.87
CA GLY A 629 -15.26 1.48 9.24
C GLY A 629 -13.94 0.73 9.32
N SER A 630 -14.04 -0.58 9.55
CA SER A 630 -12.95 -1.56 9.64
C SER A 630 -11.90 -1.44 8.52
N GLN A 631 -10.67 -1.96 8.75
CA GLN A 631 -9.58 -1.97 7.74
C GLN A 631 -10.00 -2.51 6.35
N ARG A 632 -11.00 -3.41 6.32
CA ARG A 632 -11.55 -3.96 5.08
C ARG A 632 -12.30 -2.90 4.25
N GLU A 633 -12.98 -1.98 4.93
CA GLU A 633 -13.75 -0.88 4.34
C GLU A 633 -12.85 0.22 3.78
N ALA A 634 -11.63 0.41 4.29
CA ALA A 634 -10.65 1.29 3.64
C ALA A 634 -10.10 0.67 2.33
N ALA A 635 -9.81 -0.63 2.35
CA ALA A 635 -9.20 -1.34 1.22
C ALA A 635 -10.12 -1.48 -0.01
N ASP A 636 -11.42 -1.71 0.19
CA ASP A 636 -12.39 -1.84 -0.90
C ASP A 636 -12.67 -0.51 -1.62
N VAL A 637 -12.29 0.61 -1.00
CA VAL A 637 -12.65 1.93 -1.49
C VAL A 637 -11.45 2.70 -2.05
N VAL A 638 -10.23 2.47 -1.53
CA VAL A 638 -8.98 2.75 -2.28
C VAL A 638 -9.03 2.09 -3.66
N ARG A 639 -9.59 0.88 -3.70
CA ARG A 639 -9.86 0.09 -4.90
C ARG A 639 -10.82 0.77 -5.89
N LEU A 640 -11.91 1.35 -5.40
CA LEU A 640 -12.85 2.13 -6.20
C LEU A 640 -12.19 3.39 -6.79
N GLY A 641 -11.46 4.15 -5.96
CA GLY A 641 -10.77 5.38 -6.36
C GLY A 641 -9.79 5.17 -7.52
N ARG A 642 -9.15 3.99 -7.62
CA ARG A 642 -8.22 3.64 -8.71
C ARG A 642 -8.84 3.62 -10.11
N ASN A 643 -10.17 3.57 -10.21
CA ASN A 643 -10.89 3.63 -11.49
C ASN A 643 -11.62 4.96 -11.73
N ILE A 644 -11.53 5.92 -10.79
CA ILE A 644 -12.17 7.23 -10.94
C ILE A 644 -11.16 8.22 -11.51
N LEU A 645 -11.53 8.87 -12.61
CA LEU A 645 -10.75 9.90 -13.30
C LEU A 645 -11.00 11.29 -12.73
N GLU A 646 -12.28 11.60 -12.47
CA GLU A 646 -12.74 12.92 -12.10
C GLU A 646 -13.96 12.78 -11.19
N VAL A 647 -14.16 13.71 -10.27
CA VAL A 647 -15.42 13.85 -9.54
C VAL A 647 -15.82 15.31 -9.48
N SER A 648 -17.11 15.56 -9.68
CA SER A 648 -17.73 16.87 -9.49
C SER A 648 -18.83 16.78 -8.45
N ALA A 649 -18.96 17.81 -7.62
CA ALA A 649 -19.99 17.92 -6.59
C ALA A 649 -20.96 19.06 -6.92
N GLY A 650 -22.25 18.84 -6.64
CA GLY A 650 -23.28 19.87 -6.65
C GLY A 650 -24.14 19.85 -5.40
N LYS A 651 -25.24 20.62 -5.40
CA LYS A 651 -26.05 20.93 -4.20
C LYS A 651 -26.59 19.70 -3.46
N ASN A 652 -26.81 18.59 -4.16
CA ASN A 652 -27.27 17.31 -3.57
C ASN A 652 -26.83 16.09 -4.40
N ARG A 653 -25.77 16.23 -5.20
CA ARG A 653 -25.27 15.17 -6.09
C ARG A 653 -23.74 15.13 -6.14
N LEU A 654 -23.20 13.94 -6.28
CA LEU A 654 -21.79 13.67 -6.62
C LEU A 654 -21.75 12.91 -7.94
N VAL A 655 -20.96 13.38 -8.90
CA VAL A 655 -20.76 12.71 -10.18
C VAL A 655 -19.31 12.28 -10.29
N ALA A 656 -19.08 10.99 -10.52
CA ALA A 656 -17.75 10.41 -10.72
C ALA A 656 -17.60 9.91 -12.16
N LYS A 657 -16.48 10.22 -12.80
CA LYS A 657 -16.13 9.77 -14.15
C LYS A 657 -15.16 8.60 -14.09
N THR A 658 -15.37 7.55 -14.89
CA THR A 658 -14.45 6.40 -14.93
C THR A 658 -13.23 6.66 -15.82
N ALA A 659 -12.09 6.13 -15.41
CA ALA A 659 -10.81 6.34 -16.09
C ALA A 659 -10.58 5.38 -17.26
N MET A 660 -10.85 4.09 -17.08
CA MET A 660 -10.48 3.04 -18.02
C MET A 660 -11.52 1.92 -18.06
N ALA A 661 -11.34 0.98 -19.00
CA ALA A 661 -12.16 -0.21 -19.07
C ALA A 661 -11.86 -1.13 -17.88
N CYS A 662 -12.93 -1.66 -17.28
CA CYS A 662 -12.86 -2.70 -16.26
C CYS A 662 -13.56 -3.94 -16.78
N TRP A 663 -12.98 -5.10 -16.56
CA TRP A 663 -13.58 -6.36 -16.98
C TRP A 663 -14.02 -7.16 -15.77
N ARG A 664 -15.20 -7.78 -15.89
CA ARG A 664 -15.75 -8.62 -14.83
C ARG A 664 -15.03 -9.97 -14.80
N LYS A 665 -14.76 -10.44 -13.58
CA LYS A 665 -14.17 -11.75 -13.28
C LYS A 665 -15.27 -12.81 -13.25
N LEU A 666 -15.30 -13.72 -14.23
CA LEU A 666 -16.28 -14.79 -14.24
C LEU A 666 -15.90 -15.92 -13.28
N ARG A 667 -16.86 -16.34 -12.47
CA ARG A 667 -16.76 -17.55 -11.65
C ARG A 667 -17.15 -18.75 -12.48
N ASP A 668 -16.53 -19.88 -12.17
CA ASP A 668 -16.73 -21.13 -12.92
C ASP A 668 -18.20 -21.57 -12.99
N ALA A 669 -18.93 -21.46 -11.88
CA ALA A 669 -20.35 -21.83 -11.81
C ALA A 669 -21.31 -20.87 -12.55
N ALA A 670 -20.87 -19.67 -12.90
CA ALA A 670 -21.72 -18.64 -13.53
C ALA A 670 -21.30 -18.33 -14.97
N ALA A 671 -20.15 -18.84 -15.43
CA ALA A 671 -19.55 -18.47 -16.71
C ALA A 671 -20.49 -18.80 -17.88
N THR A 672 -20.97 -20.05 -17.97
CA THR A 672 -21.85 -20.51 -19.05
C THR A 672 -23.12 -19.67 -19.14
N GLN A 673 -23.83 -19.47 -18.01
CA GLN A 673 -25.04 -18.66 -17.97
C GLN A 673 -24.81 -17.22 -18.44
N VAL A 674 -23.73 -16.57 -17.98
CA VAL A 674 -23.42 -15.17 -18.35
C VAL A 674 -23.03 -15.06 -19.83
N LEU A 675 -22.22 -15.99 -20.32
CA LEU A 675 -21.75 -16.00 -21.71
C LEU A 675 -22.90 -16.32 -22.68
N ASP A 676 -23.75 -17.30 -22.38
CA ASP A 676 -24.95 -17.62 -23.18
C ASP A 676 -25.89 -16.42 -23.26
N SER A 677 -26.10 -15.73 -22.13
CA SER A 677 -27.00 -14.58 -22.08
C SER A 677 -26.50 -13.40 -22.93
N LYS A 678 -25.18 -13.17 -22.97
CA LYS A 678 -24.59 -12.02 -23.69
C LYS A 678 -24.26 -12.32 -25.15
N TYR A 679 -23.71 -13.50 -25.41
CA TYR A 679 -23.09 -13.85 -26.68
C TYR A 679 -23.83 -14.98 -27.40
N GLY A 680 -24.88 -15.56 -26.81
CA GLY A 680 -25.56 -16.73 -27.36
C GLY A 680 -24.57 -17.87 -27.59
N SER A 681 -24.66 -18.57 -28.72
CA SER A 681 -23.70 -19.63 -29.08
C SER A 681 -22.37 -19.12 -29.64
N SER A 682 -22.17 -17.80 -29.80
CA SER A 682 -20.97 -17.25 -30.46
C SER A 682 -19.69 -17.32 -29.62
N TRP A 683 -19.82 -17.48 -28.30
CA TRP A 683 -18.67 -17.67 -27.42
C TRP A 683 -18.11 -19.08 -27.43
N GLY A 684 -18.94 -20.08 -27.77
CA GLY A 684 -18.60 -21.49 -27.62
C GLY A 684 -19.70 -22.27 -26.89
N GLU A 685 -19.30 -23.31 -26.15
CA GLU A 685 -20.21 -24.17 -25.39
C GLU A 685 -19.56 -24.79 -24.12
N GLU A 686 -20.39 -25.21 -23.18
CA GLU A 686 -20.00 -26.10 -22.08
C GLU A 686 -20.17 -27.56 -22.53
N VAL A 687 -19.04 -28.24 -22.73
CA VAL A 687 -18.99 -29.57 -23.35
C VAL A 687 -19.37 -30.66 -22.35
N SER A 688 -18.86 -30.58 -21.12
CA SER A 688 -19.18 -31.53 -20.07
C SER A 688 -19.06 -30.92 -18.68
N VAL A 689 -19.82 -31.47 -17.73
CA VAL A 689 -19.75 -31.10 -16.32
C VAL A 689 -19.72 -32.37 -15.47
N LEU A 690 -18.64 -32.57 -14.73
CA LEU A 690 -18.64 -33.50 -13.61
C LEU A 690 -19.31 -32.80 -12.42
N PRO A 691 -20.42 -33.33 -11.85
CA PRO A 691 -21.11 -32.68 -10.74
C PRO A 691 -20.23 -32.52 -9.51
N ALA A 692 -20.51 -31.48 -8.71
CA ALA A 692 -19.88 -31.32 -7.41
C ALA A 692 -20.13 -32.57 -6.54
N SER A 693 -19.09 -33.02 -5.84
CA SER A 693 -19.12 -34.25 -5.05
C SER A 693 -18.27 -34.13 -3.79
N GLU A 694 -18.32 -35.14 -2.93
CA GLU A 694 -17.46 -35.22 -1.76
C GLU A 694 -16.91 -36.64 -1.67
N PHE A 695 -15.64 -36.77 -1.26
CA PHE A 695 -15.04 -38.07 -0.98
C PHE A 695 -14.36 -38.09 0.38
N LYS A 696 -14.37 -39.28 1.01
CA LYS A 696 -13.67 -39.53 2.27
C LYS A 696 -12.19 -39.75 2.00
N VAL A 697 -11.33 -39.01 2.69
CA VAL A 697 -9.89 -39.22 2.68
C VAL A 697 -9.57 -40.54 3.39
N ARG A 698 -8.84 -41.43 2.71
CA ARG A 698 -8.52 -42.78 3.22
C ARG A 698 -7.16 -42.88 3.90
N SER A 699 -6.31 -41.86 3.76
CA SER A 699 -5.01 -41.81 4.42
C SER A 699 -5.13 -41.70 5.93
N VAL A 700 -4.36 -42.54 6.63
CA VAL A 700 -4.19 -42.43 8.09
C VAL A 700 -3.26 -41.24 8.36
N LEU A 701 -3.75 -40.25 9.10
CA LEU A 701 -2.98 -39.09 9.53
C LEU A 701 -2.48 -39.29 10.96
N THR A 702 -1.18 -39.11 11.17
CA THR A 702 -0.59 -38.92 12.50
C THR A 702 0.17 -37.60 12.54
N THR A 703 0.14 -36.90 13.67
CA THR A 703 0.89 -35.65 13.82
C THR A 703 1.08 -35.30 15.29
N ASN A 704 2.19 -34.65 15.61
CA ASN A 704 2.43 -34.12 16.96
C ASN A 704 1.62 -32.84 17.27
N ARG A 705 1.19 -32.07 16.25
CA ARG A 705 0.45 -30.79 16.41
C ARG A 705 -0.49 -30.52 15.24
N HIS A 706 -1.41 -29.57 15.40
CA HIS A 706 -2.25 -29.04 14.31
C HIS A 706 -3.14 -30.05 13.57
N ALA A 707 -3.61 -31.10 14.26
CA ALA A 707 -4.53 -32.08 13.68
C ALA A 707 -5.83 -31.42 13.14
N ASP A 708 -6.25 -30.30 13.73
CA ASP A 708 -7.41 -29.49 13.32
C ASP A 708 -7.30 -28.90 11.90
N ARG A 709 -6.08 -28.84 11.33
CA ARG A 709 -5.87 -28.34 9.97
C ARG A 709 -6.34 -29.32 8.89
N PHE A 710 -6.58 -30.58 9.21
CA PHE A 710 -6.83 -31.63 8.22
C PHE A 710 -8.29 -32.10 8.28
N VAL A 711 -8.85 -32.42 7.10
CA VAL A 711 -10.26 -32.83 6.96
C VAL A 711 -10.32 -34.28 6.53
N ASP A 712 -11.25 -35.05 7.11
CA ASP A 712 -11.50 -36.44 6.73
C ASP A 712 -12.37 -36.57 5.47
N ARG A 713 -12.98 -35.47 5.02
CA ARG A 713 -13.79 -35.35 3.81
C ARG A 713 -13.34 -34.15 2.97
N CYS A 714 -13.14 -34.38 1.68
CA CYS A 714 -12.76 -33.35 0.72
C CYS A 714 -13.93 -33.04 -0.21
N THR A 715 -14.36 -31.78 -0.23
CA THR A 715 -15.42 -31.29 -1.11
C THR A 715 -14.86 -30.86 -2.46
N LEU A 716 -15.34 -31.49 -3.53
CA LEU A 716 -14.99 -31.18 -4.91
C LEU A 716 -15.97 -30.17 -5.51
N PRO A 717 -15.49 -29.16 -6.25
CA PRO A 717 -16.38 -28.37 -7.09
C PRO A 717 -16.91 -29.19 -8.27
N ALA A 718 -17.93 -28.68 -8.96
CA ALA A 718 -18.21 -29.17 -10.30
C ALA A 718 -16.98 -28.90 -11.18
N ILE A 719 -16.62 -29.85 -12.02
CA ILE A 719 -15.49 -29.74 -12.96
C ILE A 719 -16.10 -29.52 -14.34
N HIS A 720 -15.91 -28.31 -14.86
CA HIS A 720 -16.45 -27.88 -16.14
C HIS A 720 -15.39 -28.04 -17.22
N THR A 721 -15.77 -28.62 -18.35
CA THR A 721 -14.98 -28.62 -19.58
C THR A 721 -15.68 -27.72 -20.59
N ARG A 722 -14.98 -26.70 -21.07
CA ARG A 722 -15.54 -25.71 -22.00
C ARG A 722 -14.72 -25.59 -23.26
N ARG A 723 -15.41 -25.35 -24.37
CA ARG A 723 -14.81 -25.00 -25.66
C ARG A 723 -15.22 -23.58 -26.00
N TYR A 724 -14.26 -22.66 -25.95
CA TYR A 724 -14.44 -21.27 -26.37
C TYR A 724 -14.05 -21.10 -27.84
N SER A 725 -14.82 -20.33 -28.58
CA SER A 725 -14.49 -19.90 -29.95
C SER A 725 -13.77 -18.56 -29.88
N GLN A 726 -12.61 -18.40 -30.51
CA GLN A 726 -11.92 -17.10 -30.62
C GLN A 726 -11.60 -16.43 -29.26
N ALA A 727 -11.31 -17.22 -28.21
CA ALA A 727 -10.88 -16.67 -26.93
C ALA A 727 -9.46 -16.10 -27.00
N GLU A 728 -9.19 -15.10 -26.17
CA GLU A 728 -7.91 -14.36 -26.15
C GLU A 728 -7.08 -14.74 -24.93
N CYS A 729 -5.93 -15.35 -25.19
CA CYS A 729 -4.97 -15.81 -24.19
C CYS A 729 -3.80 -14.84 -24.11
N SER A 730 -3.52 -14.30 -22.93
CA SER A 730 -2.43 -13.35 -22.67
C SER A 730 -1.50 -13.86 -21.58
N TYR A 731 -0.28 -13.31 -21.55
CA TYR A 731 0.78 -13.77 -20.67
C TYR A 731 0.39 -13.82 -19.19
N GLY A 732 0.79 -14.89 -18.51
CA GLY A 732 0.65 -15.08 -17.07
C GLY A 732 -0.75 -15.46 -16.62
N GLN A 733 -1.33 -16.46 -17.30
CA GLN A 733 -2.64 -17.02 -17.03
C GLN A 733 -3.77 -15.98 -17.15
N ILE A 734 -3.78 -15.17 -18.22
CA ILE A 734 -4.87 -14.23 -18.47
C ILE A 734 -5.70 -14.71 -19.65
N LEU A 735 -6.97 -15.03 -19.41
CA LEU A 735 -7.88 -15.49 -20.44
C LEU A 735 -9.13 -14.61 -20.54
N THR A 736 -9.43 -14.13 -21.73
CA THR A 736 -10.53 -13.19 -21.95
C THR A 736 -11.44 -13.59 -23.10
N TYR A 737 -12.70 -13.17 -22.99
CA TYR A 737 -13.66 -13.25 -24.07
C TYR A 737 -14.54 -11.98 -24.05
N GLY A 738 -14.41 -11.16 -25.09
CA GLY A 738 -15.00 -9.82 -25.11
C GLY A 738 -14.49 -8.97 -23.94
N ASP A 739 -15.40 -8.52 -23.07
CA ASP A 739 -15.12 -7.66 -21.92
C ASP A 739 -15.12 -8.43 -20.57
N LYS A 740 -14.72 -9.70 -20.59
CA LYS A 740 -14.78 -10.61 -19.44
C LYS A 740 -13.48 -11.39 -19.26
N PHE A 741 -13.05 -11.53 -18.01
CA PHE A 741 -12.04 -12.52 -17.64
C PHE A 741 -12.72 -13.87 -17.43
N LEU A 742 -12.28 -14.87 -18.19
CA LEU A 742 -12.77 -16.24 -18.10
C LEU A 742 -12.26 -16.91 -16.81
N PRO A 743 -12.98 -17.92 -16.27
CA PRO A 743 -12.64 -18.56 -14.99
C PRO A 743 -11.20 -19.06 -14.91
N ASP A 744 -10.68 -19.54 -16.03
CA ASP A 744 -9.33 -20.07 -16.18
C ASP A 744 -8.22 -19.04 -15.95
N THR A 745 -8.55 -17.75 -15.97
CA THR A 745 -7.66 -16.67 -15.53
C THR A 745 -7.25 -16.80 -14.07
N PHE A 746 -8.13 -17.38 -13.25
CA PHE A 746 -7.95 -17.44 -11.80
C PHE A 746 -7.60 -18.84 -11.37
N ARG A 747 -6.51 -18.96 -10.63
CA ARG A 747 -6.09 -20.21 -10.00
C ARG A 747 -7.12 -20.79 -9.02
N LYS A 748 -7.89 -19.92 -8.34
CA LYS A 748 -8.88 -20.32 -7.31
C LYS A 748 -10.29 -19.82 -7.69
N PRO A 749 -11.04 -20.56 -8.53
CA PRO A 749 -12.32 -20.09 -9.07
C PRO A 749 -13.43 -19.87 -8.03
N LYS A 750 -13.27 -20.40 -6.80
CA LYS A 750 -14.27 -20.29 -5.71
C LYS A 750 -13.91 -19.32 -4.58
N ARG A 751 -12.65 -18.87 -4.47
CA ARG A 751 -12.22 -17.89 -3.44
C ARG A 751 -11.98 -16.52 -4.09
N ARG A 752 -11.22 -15.63 -3.44
CA ARG A 752 -10.76 -14.36 -4.03
C ARG A 752 -10.20 -14.62 -5.42
N GLN A 753 -10.89 -14.14 -6.45
CA GLN A 753 -10.47 -14.22 -7.85
C GLN A 753 -9.39 -13.16 -8.07
N ALA A 754 -8.17 -13.50 -7.67
CA ALA A 754 -6.99 -12.69 -7.86
C ALA A 754 -6.04 -13.42 -8.81
N ASN A 755 -5.31 -12.61 -9.59
CA ASN A 755 -4.20 -13.03 -10.41
C ASN A 755 -3.17 -11.88 -10.31
N ASN A 756 -1.90 -12.22 -10.06
CA ASN A 756 -0.84 -11.23 -9.82
C ASN A 756 -0.48 -10.40 -11.07
N ARG A 757 -1.00 -10.78 -12.23
CA ARG A 757 -0.84 -10.10 -13.53
C ARG A 757 -1.99 -9.15 -13.85
N LEU A 758 -3.01 -9.12 -13.01
CA LEU A 758 -4.14 -8.21 -13.14
C LEU A 758 -4.07 -7.11 -12.09
N ASP A 759 -4.54 -5.91 -12.45
CA ASP A 759 -4.81 -4.87 -11.47
C ASP A 759 -6.19 -5.12 -10.85
N ASP A 760 -6.17 -5.69 -9.64
CA ASP A 760 -7.36 -6.08 -8.88
C ASP A 760 -8.09 -4.85 -8.33
N LEU A 761 -9.17 -4.45 -9.01
CA LEU A 761 -9.98 -3.29 -8.66
C LEU A 761 -11.07 -3.62 -7.66
N SER A 762 -11.69 -4.79 -7.73
CA SER A 762 -12.71 -5.22 -6.76
C SER A 762 -12.79 -6.75 -6.72
N PRO A 763 -13.48 -7.36 -5.74
CA PRO A 763 -13.70 -8.80 -5.72
C PRO A 763 -14.23 -9.36 -7.05
N GLU A 764 -14.98 -8.56 -7.82
CA GLU A 764 -15.60 -8.96 -9.08
C GLU A 764 -14.98 -8.31 -10.33
N PHE A 765 -14.11 -7.31 -10.18
CA PHE A 765 -13.58 -6.52 -11.29
C PHE A 765 -12.05 -6.38 -11.26
N ALA A 766 -11.45 -6.39 -12.43
CA ALA A 766 -10.02 -6.11 -12.61
C ALA A 766 -9.76 -5.40 -13.93
N ARG A 767 -8.52 -4.91 -14.09
CA ARG A 767 -7.99 -4.46 -15.38
C ARG A 767 -6.93 -5.43 -15.86
N ALA A 768 -6.94 -5.67 -17.17
CA ALA A 768 -5.80 -6.30 -17.81
C ALA A 768 -4.68 -5.26 -17.83
N ILE A 769 -3.55 -5.61 -17.23
CA ILE A 769 -2.31 -4.89 -17.47
C ILE A 769 -1.83 -5.42 -18.82
N VAL A 770 -1.47 -4.51 -19.72
CA VAL A 770 -0.97 -4.74 -21.09
C VAL A 770 -2.05 -4.73 -22.19
N PRO A 771 -2.07 -3.70 -23.06
CA PRO A 771 -2.59 -3.81 -24.41
C PRO A 771 -1.53 -4.49 -25.30
N THR A 772 -1.91 -5.53 -26.02
CA THR A 772 -1.02 -6.33 -26.86
C THR A 772 -1.53 -6.31 -28.30
N THR A 773 -0.65 -6.62 -29.26
CA THR A 773 -1.11 -6.96 -30.60
C THR A 773 -1.77 -8.34 -30.55
N VAL A 774 -3.06 -8.40 -30.90
CA VAL A 774 -3.78 -9.68 -30.97
C VAL A 774 -3.33 -10.45 -32.20
N GLN A 775 -2.58 -11.52 -31.96
CA GLN A 775 -2.19 -12.50 -32.98
C GLN A 775 -3.27 -13.58 -33.11
N ARG A 776 -3.28 -14.33 -34.21
CA ARG A 776 -4.22 -15.45 -34.40
C ARG A 776 -3.49 -16.77 -34.45
N ALA A 777 -3.90 -17.71 -33.61
CA ALA A 777 -3.47 -19.11 -33.65
C ALA A 777 -4.59 -19.98 -34.22
N ARG A 778 -4.26 -20.77 -35.26
CA ARG A 778 -5.23 -21.65 -35.92
C ARG A 778 -5.33 -23.02 -35.25
N GLY A 779 -6.55 -23.55 -35.21
CA GLY A 779 -6.85 -24.87 -34.66
C GLY A 779 -7.20 -24.87 -33.17
N ALA A 780 -7.28 -26.07 -32.59
CA ALA A 780 -7.73 -26.28 -31.22
C ALA A 780 -6.57 -26.43 -30.23
N TYR A 781 -6.68 -25.77 -29.07
CA TYR A 781 -5.66 -25.82 -28.02
C TYR A 781 -6.27 -25.97 -26.62
N LEU A 782 -5.64 -26.76 -25.75
CA LEU A 782 -5.95 -26.84 -24.33
C LEU A 782 -5.18 -25.78 -23.54
N TYR A 783 -5.88 -25.00 -22.72
CA TYR A 783 -5.28 -23.97 -21.89
C TYR A 783 -4.70 -24.55 -20.59
N VAL A 784 -3.38 -24.51 -20.43
CA VAL A 784 -2.67 -25.10 -19.28
C VAL A 784 -1.79 -24.10 -18.52
N ASP A 785 -1.93 -22.81 -18.82
CA ASP A 785 -1.04 -21.77 -18.32
C ASP A 785 -1.16 -21.49 -16.80
N THR A 786 -0.15 -20.81 -16.24
CA THR A 786 -0.06 -20.43 -14.83
C THR A 786 0.52 -19.02 -14.65
N GLU A 787 0.08 -18.31 -13.62
CA GLU A 787 0.62 -16.97 -13.28
C GLU A 787 2.09 -17.02 -12.80
N PHE A 788 2.60 -18.24 -12.47
CA PHE A 788 3.97 -18.52 -12.00
C PHE A 788 4.67 -19.61 -12.86
N PRO A 789 5.06 -19.30 -14.11
CA PRO A 789 5.58 -20.30 -15.06
C PRO A 789 6.83 -21.05 -14.58
N ASP A 790 7.67 -20.42 -13.74
CA ASP A 790 8.96 -20.98 -13.31
C ASP A 790 8.93 -21.69 -11.95
N HIS A 791 7.75 -21.84 -11.34
CA HIS A 791 7.65 -22.36 -9.97
C HIS A 791 7.14 -23.81 -9.95
N PHE A 792 8.00 -24.74 -9.51
CA PHE A 792 7.69 -26.18 -9.49
C PHE A 792 6.40 -26.54 -8.72
N GLY A 793 6.13 -25.89 -7.58
CA GLY A 793 4.87 -26.13 -6.87
C GLY A 793 3.61 -25.69 -7.64
N HIS A 794 3.72 -24.72 -8.55
CA HIS A 794 2.62 -24.24 -9.39
C HIS A 794 2.45 -25.10 -10.63
N LEU A 795 3.55 -25.67 -11.15
CA LEU A 795 3.46 -26.78 -12.10
C LEU A 795 2.60 -27.90 -11.52
N THR A 796 2.96 -28.42 -10.34
CA THR A 796 2.29 -29.62 -9.81
C THR A 796 0.83 -29.36 -9.43
N THR A 797 0.54 -28.18 -8.89
CA THR A 797 -0.80 -27.87 -8.36
C THR A 797 -1.74 -27.21 -9.37
N ASP A 798 -1.22 -26.51 -10.38
CA ASP A 798 -2.03 -25.75 -11.33
C ASP A 798 -1.90 -26.32 -12.77
N VAL A 799 -0.67 -26.46 -13.29
CA VAL A 799 -0.43 -26.91 -14.68
C VAL A 799 -0.82 -28.36 -14.89
N LEU A 800 -0.31 -29.30 -14.07
CA LEU A 800 -0.63 -30.72 -14.19
C LEU A 800 -2.13 -30.98 -14.00
N GLY A 801 -2.78 -30.23 -13.12
CA GLY A 801 -4.21 -30.34 -12.89
C GLY A 801 -5.04 -30.04 -14.14
N ARG A 802 -4.62 -29.08 -14.95
CA ARG A 802 -5.24 -28.75 -16.26
C ARG A 802 -4.82 -29.74 -17.34
N LEU A 803 -3.54 -30.08 -17.38
CA LEU A 803 -2.94 -30.98 -18.37
C LEU A 803 -3.48 -32.41 -18.26
N SER A 804 -4.01 -32.82 -17.10
CA SER A 804 -4.69 -34.10 -16.91
C SER A 804 -5.90 -34.33 -17.84
N ALA A 805 -6.45 -33.26 -18.43
CA ALA A 805 -7.50 -33.36 -19.44
C ALA A 805 -6.98 -33.76 -20.84
N TYR A 806 -5.68 -33.57 -21.10
CA TYR A 806 -5.10 -33.72 -22.43
C TYR A 806 -5.21 -35.13 -23.01
N PRO A 807 -4.92 -36.24 -22.27
CA PRO A 807 -5.00 -37.60 -22.83
C PRO A 807 -6.40 -37.99 -23.30
N GLU A 808 -7.44 -37.50 -22.61
CA GLU A 808 -8.85 -37.67 -22.95
C GLU A 808 -9.20 -36.81 -24.18
N LEU A 809 -8.95 -35.49 -24.10
CA LEU A 809 -9.35 -34.54 -25.14
C LEU A 809 -8.63 -34.76 -26.48
N ARG A 810 -7.38 -35.23 -26.49
CA ARG A 810 -6.65 -35.48 -27.75
C ARG A 810 -7.26 -36.62 -28.58
N GLN A 811 -8.04 -37.51 -27.95
CA GLN A 811 -8.77 -38.57 -28.66
C GLN A 811 -10.00 -38.01 -29.39
N GLU A 812 -10.63 -36.99 -28.79
CA GLU A 812 -11.84 -36.35 -29.33
C GLU A 812 -11.53 -35.20 -30.29
N VAL A 813 -10.38 -34.54 -30.12
CA VAL A 813 -9.97 -33.35 -30.87
C VAL A 813 -8.64 -33.63 -31.60
N PRO A 814 -8.70 -34.12 -32.86
CA PRO A 814 -7.50 -34.40 -33.64
C PRO A 814 -6.60 -33.17 -33.78
N GLY A 815 -5.32 -33.33 -33.44
CA GLY A 815 -4.34 -32.26 -33.51
C GLY A 815 -4.45 -31.24 -32.37
N LEU A 816 -5.11 -31.54 -31.25
CA LEU A 816 -5.14 -30.67 -30.07
C LEU A 816 -3.72 -30.22 -29.65
N GLY A 817 -3.51 -28.91 -29.56
CA GLY A 817 -2.29 -28.32 -29.00
C GLY A 817 -2.48 -27.88 -27.55
N ILE A 818 -1.51 -27.13 -27.02
CA ILE A 818 -1.60 -26.51 -25.70
C ILE A 818 -1.22 -25.04 -25.74
N VAL A 819 -1.73 -24.25 -24.79
CA VAL A 819 -1.37 -22.85 -24.57
C VAL A 819 -0.73 -22.67 -23.20
N LEU A 820 0.45 -22.04 -23.14
CA LEU A 820 1.19 -21.69 -21.92
C LEU A 820 2.09 -20.47 -22.16
N SER A 821 2.48 -19.75 -21.10
CA SER A 821 3.23 -18.49 -21.19
C SER A 821 4.74 -18.62 -21.32
N SER A 822 5.29 -19.81 -21.16
CA SER A 822 6.72 -20.07 -21.31
C SER A 822 6.92 -21.56 -21.50
N GLU A 823 7.97 -21.97 -22.22
CA GLU A 823 8.43 -23.36 -22.13
C GLU A 823 8.90 -23.69 -20.71
N GLY A 824 9.17 -22.66 -19.90
CA GLY A 824 9.55 -22.79 -18.51
C GLY A 824 10.87 -23.54 -18.33
N PRO A 825 11.12 -24.08 -17.13
CA PRO A 825 12.30 -24.87 -16.88
C PRO A 825 12.22 -26.25 -17.55
N ALA A 826 13.36 -26.93 -17.68
CA ALA A 826 13.48 -28.22 -18.37
C ALA A 826 12.43 -29.28 -17.97
N TRP A 827 11.95 -29.25 -16.72
CA TRP A 827 10.91 -30.16 -16.25
C TRP A 827 9.55 -30.00 -16.95
N VAL A 828 9.20 -28.81 -17.46
CA VAL A 828 7.97 -28.63 -18.27
C VAL A 828 8.13 -29.42 -19.57
N LEU A 829 9.25 -29.19 -20.26
CA LEU A 829 9.54 -29.82 -21.54
C LEU A 829 9.53 -31.35 -21.43
N GLU A 830 10.17 -31.91 -20.39
CA GLU A 830 10.16 -33.35 -20.13
C GLU A 830 8.73 -33.91 -19.98
N ILE A 831 7.81 -33.16 -19.36
CA ILE A 831 6.41 -33.57 -19.20
C ILE A 831 5.65 -33.48 -20.52
N LEU A 832 5.85 -32.40 -21.29
CA LEU A 832 5.21 -32.22 -22.58
C LEU A 832 5.66 -33.27 -23.60
N ASP A 833 6.96 -33.61 -23.59
CA ASP A 833 7.54 -34.67 -24.40
C ASP A 833 6.96 -36.04 -24.02
N ALA A 834 6.87 -36.35 -22.72
CA ALA A 834 6.30 -37.62 -22.24
C ALA A 834 4.83 -37.82 -22.66
N LEU A 835 4.07 -36.74 -22.80
CA LEU A 835 2.66 -36.75 -23.24
C LEU A 835 2.50 -36.71 -24.77
N ASP A 836 3.60 -36.85 -25.52
CA ASP A 836 3.64 -36.81 -26.99
C ASP A 836 3.05 -35.49 -27.57
N ILE A 837 3.31 -34.35 -26.91
CA ILE A 837 2.83 -33.03 -27.37
C ILE A 837 3.91 -32.41 -28.25
N PRO A 838 3.78 -32.39 -29.58
CA PRO A 838 4.87 -31.95 -30.46
C PRO A 838 5.10 -30.43 -30.35
N ALA A 839 6.34 -29.98 -30.55
CA ALA A 839 6.75 -28.59 -30.32
C ALA A 839 5.91 -27.59 -31.14
N GLU A 840 5.56 -27.93 -32.37
CA GLU A 840 4.73 -27.11 -33.26
C GLU A 840 3.26 -26.96 -32.81
N ARG A 841 2.82 -27.74 -31.81
CA ARG A 841 1.50 -27.64 -31.19
C ARG A 841 1.54 -26.99 -29.81
N ARG A 842 2.69 -26.45 -29.39
CA ARG A 842 2.84 -25.67 -28.16
C ARG A 842 2.76 -24.19 -28.51
N LEU A 843 1.62 -23.56 -28.19
CA LEU A 843 1.47 -22.12 -28.33
C LEU A 843 2.04 -21.42 -27.09
N LEU A 844 3.16 -20.74 -27.28
CA LEU A 844 3.88 -20.05 -26.21
C LEU A 844 3.55 -18.56 -26.25
N ILE A 845 2.88 -18.07 -25.22
CA ILE A 845 2.54 -16.65 -25.12
C ILE A 845 3.74 -15.92 -24.51
N GLN A 846 4.35 -14.96 -25.20
CA GLN A 846 5.42 -14.16 -24.61
C GLN A 846 4.88 -12.98 -23.78
N PRO A 847 5.66 -12.42 -22.84
CA PRO A 847 5.33 -11.14 -22.21
C PRO A 847 5.00 -10.09 -23.28
N GLY A 848 3.86 -9.42 -23.18
CA GLY A 848 3.42 -8.44 -24.19
C GLY A 848 2.61 -9.00 -25.35
N GLU A 849 2.32 -10.31 -25.37
CA GLU A 849 1.51 -10.94 -26.42
C GLU A 849 0.11 -11.33 -25.94
N THR A 850 -0.84 -11.25 -26.87
CA THR A 850 -2.14 -11.92 -26.76
C THR A 850 -2.40 -12.70 -28.03
N TRP A 851 -2.83 -13.93 -27.85
CA TRP A 851 -3.19 -14.84 -28.92
C TRP A 851 -4.69 -15.12 -28.88
N ARG A 852 -5.36 -14.79 -29.98
CA ARG A 852 -6.72 -15.23 -30.24
C ARG A 852 -6.67 -16.61 -30.89
N VAL A 853 -7.26 -17.59 -30.22
CA VAL A 853 -7.21 -18.99 -30.62
C VAL A 853 -8.55 -19.40 -31.24
N ASP A 854 -8.52 -20.08 -32.39
CA ASP A 854 -9.75 -20.48 -33.08
C ASP A 854 -10.70 -21.27 -32.17
N GLU A 855 -10.16 -22.32 -31.53
CA GLU A 855 -10.85 -23.08 -30.49
C GLU A 855 -9.95 -23.25 -29.26
N LEU A 856 -10.42 -22.77 -28.12
CA LEU A 856 -9.73 -22.93 -26.85
C LEU A 856 -10.52 -23.85 -25.94
N TRP A 857 -9.89 -24.93 -25.53
CA TRP A 857 -10.42 -25.89 -24.58
C TRP A 857 -9.89 -25.57 -23.19
N THR A 858 -10.77 -25.61 -22.19
CA THR A 858 -10.38 -25.47 -20.79
C THR A 858 -11.09 -26.50 -19.93
N ARG A 859 -10.48 -26.86 -18.80
CA ARG A 859 -11.08 -27.70 -17.77
C ARG A 859 -10.78 -27.11 -16.41
N THR A 860 -11.77 -27.08 -15.51
CA THR A 860 -11.54 -26.74 -14.10
C THR A 860 -10.39 -27.61 -13.57
N PRO A 861 -9.34 -27.03 -12.96
CA PRO A 861 -8.17 -27.80 -12.54
C PRO A 861 -8.53 -28.97 -11.61
N ALA A 862 -7.96 -30.15 -11.89
CA ALA A 862 -8.15 -31.36 -11.08
C ALA A 862 -7.66 -31.18 -9.63
N MET A 863 -6.82 -30.19 -9.37
CA MET A 863 -6.37 -29.80 -8.04
C MET A 863 -6.42 -28.28 -7.92
N SER A 864 -6.78 -27.78 -6.73
CA SER A 864 -6.58 -26.37 -6.39
C SER A 864 -6.07 -26.26 -4.97
N HIS A 865 -4.88 -25.71 -4.82
CA HIS A 865 -4.21 -25.53 -3.52
C HIS A 865 -4.95 -24.55 -2.58
N PRO A 866 -5.18 -24.87 -1.29
CA PRO A 866 -5.21 -26.19 -0.64
C PRO A 866 -6.67 -26.55 -0.33
N LEU A 867 -7.48 -26.57 -1.38
CA LEU A 867 -8.95 -26.61 -1.32
C LEU A 867 -9.48 -27.98 -1.72
N TRP A 868 -9.04 -28.53 -2.85
CA TRP A 868 -9.50 -29.82 -3.35
C TRP A 868 -8.47 -30.53 -4.22
N ILE A 869 -8.65 -31.85 -4.36
CA ILE A 869 -7.96 -32.71 -5.32
C ILE A 869 -8.92 -33.78 -5.82
N LEU A 870 -9.01 -33.97 -7.14
CA LEU A 870 -9.85 -34.98 -7.77
C LEU A 870 -9.16 -36.36 -7.63
N PRO A 871 -9.81 -37.40 -7.07
CA PRO A 871 -9.17 -38.69 -6.87
C PRO A 871 -8.59 -39.33 -8.15
N SER A 872 -9.29 -39.19 -9.28
CA SER A 872 -8.83 -39.69 -10.58
C SER A 872 -7.60 -38.96 -11.12
N PHE A 873 -7.16 -37.87 -10.49
CA PHE A 873 -5.89 -37.23 -10.84
C PHE A 873 -4.68 -38.14 -10.60
N GLY A 874 -4.81 -39.11 -9.68
CA GLY A 874 -3.79 -40.14 -9.45
C GLY A 874 -3.54 -41.02 -10.68
N ASP A 875 -4.58 -41.30 -11.47
CA ASP A 875 -4.45 -42.11 -12.69
C ASP A 875 -3.54 -41.40 -13.71
N PHE A 876 -3.68 -40.08 -13.84
CA PHE A 876 -2.81 -39.26 -14.68
C PHE A 876 -1.36 -39.22 -14.17
N TRP A 877 -1.13 -39.18 -12.85
CA TRP A 877 0.23 -39.26 -12.31
C TRP A 877 0.89 -40.60 -12.63
N MET A 878 0.14 -41.69 -12.56
CA MET A 878 0.64 -43.02 -12.88
C MET A 878 0.95 -43.16 -14.37
N GLU A 879 0.08 -42.64 -15.25
CA GLU A 879 0.34 -42.59 -16.69
C GLU A 879 1.60 -41.78 -17.00
N LEU A 880 1.73 -40.59 -16.41
CA LEU A 880 2.91 -39.73 -16.62
C LEU A 880 4.19 -40.41 -16.12
N LYS A 881 4.13 -41.08 -14.97
CA LYS A 881 5.24 -41.88 -14.43
C LYS A 881 5.65 -42.99 -15.39
N GLU A 882 4.68 -43.78 -15.87
CA GLU A 882 4.92 -44.87 -16.83
C GLU A 882 5.60 -44.35 -18.11
N ARG A 883 5.13 -43.22 -18.64
CA ARG A 883 5.72 -42.59 -19.84
C ARG A 883 7.16 -42.12 -19.60
N LEU A 884 7.46 -41.59 -18.42
CA LEU A 884 8.79 -41.06 -18.09
C LEU A 884 9.82 -42.16 -17.75
N VAL A 885 9.42 -43.20 -17.02
CA VAL A 885 10.37 -44.16 -16.43
C VAL A 885 10.02 -45.63 -16.65
N GLY A 886 8.93 -45.93 -17.36
CA GLY A 886 8.42 -47.27 -17.63
C GLY A 886 7.58 -47.85 -16.49
N ASP A 887 6.95 -49.01 -16.77
CA ASP A 887 6.09 -49.73 -15.82
C ASP A 887 6.84 -50.31 -14.62
N HIS A 888 8.07 -50.78 -14.86
CA HIS A 888 8.83 -51.51 -13.87
C HIS A 888 10.02 -50.69 -13.36
N VAL A 889 9.81 -50.02 -12.23
CA VAL A 889 10.86 -49.36 -11.46
C VAL A 889 11.23 -50.27 -10.28
N PRO A 890 12.47 -50.81 -10.20
CA PRO A 890 12.89 -51.64 -9.08
C PRO A 890 12.78 -50.89 -7.76
N THR A 891 12.29 -51.57 -6.71
CA THR A 891 12.21 -51.00 -5.37
C THR A 891 13.60 -50.63 -4.86
N GLY A 892 13.75 -49.37 -4.46
CA GLY A 892 14.96 -48.78 -3.88
C GLY A 892 14.84 -48.56 -2.37
N ARG A 893 15.66 -47.66 -1.85
CA ARG A 893 15.62 -47.23 -0.44
C ARG A 893 14.52 -46.18 -0.23
N PRO A 894 13.99 -46.04 1.00
CA PRO A 894 13.21 -44.85 1.38
C PRO A 894 13.99 -43.56 1.07
N VAL A 895 13.29 -42.50 0.71
CA VAL A 895 13.92 -41.23 0.30
C VAL A 895 13.57 -40.12 1.28
N PHE A 896 14.57 -39.36 1.73
CA PHE A 896 14.37 -38.08 2.40
C PHE A 896 14.70 -36.93 1.43
N SER A 897 13.68 -36.18 1.04
CA SER A 897 13.80 -35.01 0.17
C SER A 897 14.27 -33.80 0.96
N THR A 898 15.57 -33.48 0.82
CA THR A 898 16.19 -32.29 1.42
C THR A 898 16.03 -31.05 0.52
N ARG A 899 16.60 -29.92 0.95
CA ARG A 899 16.61 -28.63 0.25
C ARG A 899 17.88 -27.84 0.54
N VAL A 900 18.20 -26.87 -0.31
CA VAL A 900 19.31 -25.94 -0.07
C VAL A 900 19.00 -25.03 1.15
N PRO A 901 19.94 -24.85 2.09
CA PRO A 901 19.77 -23.91 3.21
C PRO A 901 19.55 -22.47 2.74
N GLY A 902 18.80 -21.67 3.51
CA GLY A 902 18.58 -20.25 3.23
C GLY A 902 17.38 -19.92 2.33
N GLY A 903 16.64 -20.94 1.87
CA GLY A 903 15.37 -20.77 1.16
C GLY A 903 14.16 -20.53 2.08
N ARG A 904 12.96 -20.43 1.50
CA ARG A 904 11.70 -20.29 2.26
C ARG A 904 11.46 -21.52 3.14
N ARG A 905 11.09 -21.31 4.41
CA ARG A 905 10.86 -22.39 5.39
C ARG A 905 12.10 -23.27 5.57
N SER A 906 13.27 -22.66 5.73
CA SER A 906 14.50 -23.42 5.96
C SER A 906 14.50 -23.98 7.39
N CYS A 907 14.90 -25.25 7.53
CA CYS A 907 15.22 -25.81 8.83
C CYS A 907 16.60 -25.29 9.25
N THR A 908 16.75 -24.76 10.46
CA THR A 908 18.05 -24.25 10.95
C THR A 908 19.06 -25.36 11.24
N ARG A 909 18.58 -26.60 11.39
CA ARG A 909 19.39 -27.80 11.68
C ARG A 909 19.30 -28.89 10.62
N ILE A 910 19.33 -28.51 9.33
CA ILE A 910 19.23 -29.48 8.19
C ILE A 910 20.18 -30.67 8.35
N ALA A 911 21.46 -30.44 8.66
CA ALA A 911 22.45 -31.52 8.79
C ALA A 911 22.17 -32.49 9.95
N GLU A 912 21.42 -32.07 10.98
CA GLU A 912 20.98 -32.96 12.05
C GLU A 912 19.86 -33.88 11.57
N VAL A 913 18.87 -33.30 10.87
CA VAL A 913 17.75 -34.04 10.28
C VAL A 913 18.25 -35.03 9.23
N GLU A 914 19.12 -34.61 8.31
CA GLU A 914 19.69 -35.49 7.28
C GLU A 914 20.42 -36.69 7.92
N ARG A 915 21.23 -36.47 8.96
CA ARG A 915 21.90 -37.56 9.68
C ARG A 915 20.93 -38.49 10.41
N LEU A 916 19.81 -37.97 10.91
CA LEU A 916 18.77 -38.79 11.54
C LEU A 916 18.16 -39.75 10.51
N PHE A 917 17.72 -39.23 9.36
CA PHE A 917 17.09 -40.01 8.31
C PHE A 917 18.07 -40.99 7.63
N GLU A 918 19.32 -40.58 7.43
CA GLU A 918 20.37 -41.46 6.89
C GLU A 918 20.61 -42.67 7.81
N LYS A 919 20.69 -42.45 9.13
CA LYS A 919 20.86 -43.53 10.13
C LYS A 919 19.69 -44.49 10.18
N THR A 920 18.48 -44.05 9.82
CA THR A 920 17.28 -44.91 9.74
C THR A 920 17.09 -45.54 8.35
N GLY A 921 18.10 -45.45 7.47
CA GLY A 921 18.10 -46.15 6.19
C GLY A 921 17.58 -45.35 5.00
N PHE A 922 17.17 -44.10 5.18
CA PHE A 922 16.75 -43.23 4.07
C PHE A 922 17.95 -42.77 3.24
N GLU A 923 17.74 -42.65 1.93
CA GLU A 923 18.65 -41.95 1.00
C GLU A 923 18.33 -40.44 1.05
N ILE A 924 19.34 -39.61 1.30
CA ILE A 924 19.18 -38.15 1.27
C ILE A 924 19.22 -37.68 -0.19
N LEU A 925 18.09 -37.17 -0.66
CA LEU A 925 17.91 -36.73 -2.04
C LEU A 925 17.72 -35.22 -2.09
N LEU A 926 18.49 -34.53 -2.93
CA LEU A 926 18.28 -33.12 -3.27
C LEU A 926 17.69 -33.04 -4.69
N PRO A 927 16.36 -32.92 -4.84
CA PRO A 927 15.70 -33.03 -6.16
C PRO A 927 16.15 -31.97 -7.15
N ASP A 928 16.47 -30.76 -6.69
CA ASP A 928 16.91 -29.62 -7.50
C ASP A 928 18.17 -29.90 -8.36
N LYS A 929 18.93 -30.96 -8.04
CA LYS A 929 20.12 -31.40 -8.80
C LYS A 929 19.82 -32.47 -9.86
N LEU A 930 18.57 -32.87 -10.01
CA LEU A 930 18.14 -33.96 -10.89
C LEU A 930 17.18 -33.43 -11.97
N SER A 931 17.26 -34.01 -13.17
CA SER A 931 16.21 -33.86 -14.19
C SER A 931 14.87 -34.38 -13.67
N PHE A 932 13.75 -33.95 -14.26
CA PHE A 932 12.43 -34.36 -13.78
C PHE A 932 12.25 -35.88 -13.87
N THR A 933 12.67 -36.49 -14.98
CA THR A 933 12.67 -37.94 -15.20
C THR A 933 13.48 -38.68 -14.14
N GLN A 934 14.66 -38.15 -13.76
CA GLN A 934 15.46 -38.73 -12.68
C GLN A 934 14.78 -38.60 -11.33
N GLN A 935 14.13 -37.47 -11.04
CA GLN A 935 13.35 -37.31 -9.81
C GLN A 935 12.22 -38.33 -9.77
N VAL A 936 11.39 -38.43 -10.82
CA VAL A 936 10.30 -39.42 -10.92
C VAL A 936 10.83 -40.83 -10.70
N ARG A 937 11.95 -41.21 -11.32
CA ARG A 937 12.56 -42.54 -11.13
C ARG A 937 12.92 -42.80 -9.66
N ARG A 938 13.51 -41.82 -8.98
CA ARG A 938 13.93 -41.94 -7.58
C ARG A 938 12.73 -42.07 -6.64
N PHE A 939 11.70 -41.25 -6.84
CA PHE A 939 10.48 -41.32 -6.03
C PHE A 939 9.65 -42.57 -6.34
N ALA A 940 9.56 -43.01 -7.60
CA ALA A 940 8.87 -44.25 -7.99
C ALA A 940 9.52 -45.51 -7.41
N ALA A 941 10.82 -45.49 -7.16
CA ALA A 941 11.54 -46.57 -6.48
C ALA A 941 11.36 -46.55 -4.95
N ALA A 942 10.93 -45.43 -4.35
CA ALA A 942 10.97 -45.23 -2.91
C ALA A 942 9.74 -45.85 -2.19
N PRO A 943 9.92 -46.87 -1.34
CA PRO A 943 8.82 -47.49 -0.59
C PRO A 943 8.24 -46.57 0.50
N ALA A 944 9.05 -45.63 1.00
CA ALA A 944 8.62 -44.57 1.91
C ALA A 944 9.27 -43.24 1.50
N VAL A 945 8.57 -42.14 1.74
CA VAL A 945 9.02 -40.79 1.37
C VAL A 945 8.92 -39.87 2.56
N ALA A 946 10.03 -39.26 2.90
CA ALA A 946 10.14 -38.22 3.89
C ALA A 946 10.69 -36.93 3.28
N GLY A 947 10.54 -35.80 3.96
CA GLY A 947 11.23 -34.59 3.58
C GLY A 947 10.71 -33.37 4.28
N PHE A 948 11.34 -32.24 3.98
CA PHE A 948 10.88 -30.97 4.52
C PHE A 948 9.60 -30.50 3.80
N GLY A 949 8.61 -29.97 4.53
CA GLY A 949 7.32 -29.52 3.96
C GLY A 949 7.48 -28.41 2.90
N GLY A 950 6.85 -28.59 1.74
CA GLY A 950 7.02 -27.74 0.56
C GLY A 950 7.00 -28.50 -0.77
N SER A 951 7.23 -27.81 -1.89
CA SER A 951 7.04 -28.39 -3.23
C SER A 951 7.96 -29.56 -3.56
N ASN A 952 9.14 -29.64 -2.96
CA ASN A 952 10.08 -30.74 -3.22
C ASN A 952 9.52 -32.09 -2.76
N THR A 953 8.66 -32.12 -1.73
CA THR A 953 8.03 -33.37 -1.26
C THR A 953 6.79 -33.77 -2.06
N PHE A 954 6.25 -32.90 -2.93
CA PHE A 954 5.08 -33.23 -3.76
C PHE A 954 5.35 -34.38 -4.73
N GLN A 955 6.62 -34.62 -5.07
CA GLN A 955 7.08 -35.76 -5.86
C GLN A 955 6.65 -37.13 -5.29
N MET A 956 6.23 -37.19 -4.02
CA MET A 956 5.60 -38.38 -3.43
C MET A 956 4.36 -38.88 -4.21
N MET A 957 3.78 -38.04 -5.08
CA MET A 957 2.70 -38.43 -5.99
C MET A 957 3.08 -39.54 -6.98
N PHE A 958 4.38 -39.69 -7.28
CA PHE A 958 4.89 -40.75 -8.15
C PHE A 958 5.36 -42.01 -7.39
N SER A 959 5.37 -41.97 -6.07
CA SER A 959 5.84 -43.06 -5.23
C SER A 959 4.75 -44.12 -5.02
N PRO A 960 5.12 -45.40 -4.89
CA PRO A 960 4.17 -46.45 -4.52
C PRO A 960 3.51 -46.15 -3.16
N PRO A 961 2.33 -46.72 -2.87
CA PRO A 961 1.69 -46.58 -1.56
C PRO A 961 2.63 -47.00 -0.43
N GLY A 962 2.81 -46.13 0.56
CA GLY A 962 3.74 -46.35 1.67
C GLY A 962 3.82 -45.13 2.60
N GLN A 963 4.65 -45.21 3.64
CA GLN A 963 4.70 -44.17 4.66
C GLN A 963 5.20 -42.83 4.09
N ARG A 964 4.48 -41.75 4.43
CA ARG A 964 4.83 -40.36 4.11
C ARG A 964 5.20 -39.62 5.39
N ILE A 965 6.27 -38.85 5.38
CA ILE A 965 6.73 -38.07 6.55
C ILE A 965 7.05 -36.64 6.12
N VAL A 966 6.43 -35.66 6.78
CA VAL A 966 6.65 -34.24 6.52
C VAL A 966 7.23 -33.57 7.75
N VAL A 967 8.48 -33.11 7.65
CA VAL A 967 9.16 -32.33 8.69
C VAL A 967 9.00 -30.84 8.37
N THR A 968 8.40 -30.05 9.26
CA THR A 968 8.11 -28.64 8.93
C THR A 968 7.95 -27.74 10.15
N GLY A 969 8.07 -26.42 9.92
CA GLY A 969 7.65 -25.40 10.88
C GLY A 969 6.13 -25.34 11.04
N ASP A 970 5.67 -25.08 12.26
CA ASP A 970 4.27 -24.96 12.68
C ASP A 970 3.48 -23.82 12.00
N SER A 971 4.17 -22.80 11.46
CA SER A 971 3.57 -21.71 10.69
C SER A 971 3.31 -22.07 9.22
N TYR A 972 3.78 -23.22 8.73
CA TYR A 972 3.39 -23.72 7.41
C TYR A 972 2.10 -24.55 7.50
N THR A 973 1.10 -24.23 6.68
CA THR A 973 -0.19 -24.95 6.70
C THR A 973 -0.13 -26.38 6.14
N ALA A 974 0.89 -26.69 5.32
CA ALA A 974 1.25 -28.04 4.85
C ALA A 974 0.12 -28.98 4.34
N ARG A 975 -0.92 -28.44 3.71
CA ARG A 975 -2.11 -29.22 3.30
C ARG A 975 -1.98 -29.98 1.98
N ASN A 976 -1.03 -29.65 1.11
CA ASN A 976 -0.98 -30.30 -0.22
C ASN A 976 -0.41 -31.70 -0.13
N GLU A 977 0.59 -31.88 0.72
CA GLU A 977 1.22 -33.16 1.01
C GLU A 977 0.15 -34.15 1.51
N TYR A 978 -0.78 -33.68 2.35
CA TYR A 978 -1.93 -34.45 2.81
C TYR A 978 -2.87 -34.85 1.67
N PHE A 979 -3.24 -33.91 0.80
CA PHE A 979 -4.10 -34.19 -0.34
C PHE A 979 -3.44 -35.12 -1.38
N ILE A 980 -2.13 -34.99 -1.60
CA ILE A 980 -1.38 -35.87 -2.49
C ILE A 980 -1.34 -37.28 -1.90
N ALA A 981 -1.02 -37.43 -0.62
CA ALA A 981 -1.04 -38.72 0.07
C ALA A 981 -2.44 -39.36 0.09
N ALA A 982 -3.50 -38.54 0.16
CA ALA A 982 -4.90 -38.99 0.13
C ALA A 982 -5.26 -39.72 -1.18
N VAL A 983 -4.73 -39.25 -2.31
CA VAL A 983 -4.98 -39.88 -3.63
C VAL A 983 -4.38 -41.28 -3.69
N SER A 984 -3.18 -41.48 -3.15
CA SER A 984 -2.53 -42.80 -3.05
C SER A 984 -2.93 -43.60 -1.80
N ALA A 985 -3.92 -43.13 -1.03
CA ALA A 985 -4.33 -43.69 0.27
C ALA A 985 -3.16 -44.00 1.22
N SER A 986 -2.08 -43.24 1.12
CA SER A 986 -0.84 -43.49 1.85
C SER A 986 -0.91 -42.90 3.26
N PRO A 987 -0.46 -43.62 4.30
CA PRO A 987 -0.37 -43.04 5.64
C PRO A 987 0.63 -41.88 5.65
N ILE A 988 0.30 -40.81 6.37
CA ILE A 988 1.10 -39.59 6.42
C ILE A 988 1.30 -39.13 7.87
N HIS A 989 2.55 -38.84 8.20
CA HIS A 989 2.97 -38.32 9.47
C HIS A 989 3.51 -36.90 9.33
N TYR A 990 3.02 -35.96 10.13
CA TYR A 990 3.55 -34.59 10.20
C TYR A 990 4.29 -34.37 11.51
N SER A 991 5.58 -34.04 11.39
CA SER A 991 6.44 -33.61 12.49
C SER A 991 6.60 -32.10 12.43
N TYR A 992 5.82 -31.39 13.24
CA TYR A 992 5.83 -29.94 13.36
C TYR A 992 6.82 -29.46 14.42
N HIS A 993 7.57 -28.41 14.11
CA HIS A 993 8.48 -27.77 15.04
C HIS A 993 8.28 -26.25 15.05
N ASP A 994 8.88 -25.57 16.03
CA ASP A 994 8.64 -24.15 16.26
C ASP A 994 9.23 -23.28 15.13
N SER A 995 8.39 -22.46 14.52
CA SER A 995 8.82 -21.44 13.56
C SER A 995 9.35 -20.20 14.28
N GLU A 996 10.39 -19.57 13.73
CA GLU A 996 10.98 -18.32 14.24
C GLU A 996 9.96 -17.16 14.28
N ILE A 997 9.03 -17.15 13.33
CA ILE A 997 7.98 -16.14 13.19
C ILE A 997 6.64 -16.83 13.17
N GLN A 998 5.81 -16.50 14.16
CA GLN A 998 4.47 -17.04 14.31
C GLN A 998 3.42 -16.20 13.56
N HIS A 999 2.32 -16.85 13.19
CA HIS A 999 1.15 -16.12 12.70
C HIS A 999 0.61 -15.15 13.78
N PRO A 1000 0.13 -13.95 13.41
CA PRO A 1000 -0.50 -13.05 14.37
C PRO A 1000 -1.76 -13.69 14.96
N LYS A 1001 -2.11 -13.36 16.21
CA LYS A 1001 -3.19 -14.01 16.98
C LYS A 1001 -4.53 -14.14 16.22
N ASN A 1002 -4.86 -13.18 15.36
CA ASN A 1002 -6.12 -13.13 14.60
C ASN A 1002 -5.89 -13.05 13.09
N GLY A 1003 -4.82 -13.64 12.55
CA GLY A 1003 -4.56 -13.52 11.12
C GLY A 1003 -3.54 -14.48 10.57
N TRP A 1004 -3.29 -14.32 9.28
CA TRP A 1004 -2.29 -15.05 8.53
C TRP A 1004 -1.25 -14.06 8.02
N SER A 1005 0.03 -14.46 8.05
CA SER A 1005 1.14 -13.63 7.60
C SER A 1005 1.99 -14.42 6.62
N VAL A 1006 2.30 -13.82 5.46
CA VAL A 1006 3.22 -14.39 4.46
C VAL A 1006 4.59 -14.62 5.09
N ARG A 1007 5.04 -13.68 5.93
CA ARG A 1007 6.35 -13.76 6.61
C ARG A 1007 6.41 -14.97 7.55
N ALA A 1008 5.38 -15.17 8.36
CA ALA A 1008 5.27 -16.35 9.21
C ALA A 1008 5.16 -17.65 8.38
N PHE A 1009 4.37 -17.64 7.31
CA PHE A 1009 4.23 -18.80 6.42
C PHE A 1009 5.55 -19.21 5.73
N HIS A 1010 6.45 -18.25 5.48
CA HIS A 1010 7.79 -18.48 4.93
C HIS A 1010 8.88 -18.62 6.00
N SER A 1011 8.53 -18.55 7.28
CA SER A 1011 9.47 -18.55 8.40
C SER A 1011 10.34 -19.80 8.42
N ASN A 1012 11.62 -19.61 8.78
CA ASN A 1012 12.47 -20.71 9.19
C ASN A 1012 11.96 -21.35 10.48
N PHE A 1013 12.44 -22.56 10.78
CA PHE A 1013 12.05 -23.30 11.97
C PHE A 1013 13.22 -24.10 12.55
N GLY A 1014 13.19 -24.31 13.86
CA GLY A 1014 14.16 -25.14 14.58
C GLY A 1014 13.70 -26.59 14.64
N PHE A 1015 14.55 -27.55 14.28
CA PHE A 1015 14.27 -28.97 14.50
C PHE A 1015 14.56 -29.36 15.94
N ASP A 1016 13.59 -30.02 16.58
CA ASP A 1016 13.68 -30.58 17.92
C ASP A 1016 12.99 -31.94 17.95
N LEU A 1017 13.75 -33.01 18.19
CA LEU A 1017 13.24 -34.39 18.19
C LEU A 1017 12.31 -34.64 19.39
N ASP A 1018 12.51 -33.95 20.52
CA ASP A 1018 11.68 -34.13 21.72
C ASP A 1018 10.28 -33.55 21.51
N ALA A 1019 10.12 -32.63 20.55
CA ALA A 1019 8.83 -32.09 20.15
C ALA A 1019 7.94 -33.12 19.43
N ASP A 1020 8.50 -34.24 18.96
CA ASP A 1020 7.76 -35.34 18.34
C ASP A 1020 8.34 -36.72 18.70
N PRO A 1021 8.00 -37.25 19.88
CA PRO A 1021 8.49 -38.57 20.31
C PRO A 1021 8.04 -39.73 19.42
N GLN A 1022 7.00 -39.54 18.59
CA GLN A 1022 6.48 -40.58 17.70
C GLN A 1022 7.30 -40.72 16.43
N LEU A 1023 8.05 -39.69 16.03
CA LEU A 1023 8.83 -39.68 14.80
C LEU A 1023 9.77 -40.88 14.70
N LEU A 1024 10.51 -41.21 15.78
CA LEU A 1024 11.41 -42.37 15.78
C LEU A 1024 10.70 -43.70 15.57
N GLN A 1025 9.46 -43.84 16.05
CA GLN A 1025 8.67 -45.04 15.81
C GLN A 1025 8.23 -45.10 14.35
N VAL A 1026 7.70 -43.99 13.81
CA VAL A 1026 7.31 -43.90 12.40
C VAL A 1026 8.48 -44.20 11.47
N LEU A 1027 9.70 -43.71 11.79
CA LEU A 1027 10.90 -43.99 11.02
C LEU A 1027 11.34 -45.47 11.04
N ARG A 1028 11.03 -46.20 12.11
CA ARG A 1028 11.31 -47.65 12.20
C ARG A 1028 10.28 -48.49 11.45
N ASP A 1029 9.05 -47.98 11.35
CA ASP A 1029 7.94 -48.63 10.66
C ASP A 1029 7.92 -48.31 9.15
N SER A 1030 8.73 -47.33 8.70
CA SER A 1030 8.92 -46.91 7.31
C SER A 1030 10.02 -47.68 6.61
#